data_AF-A0A3D3EXS2-F1
#
_entry.id   AF-A0A3D3EXS2-F1
#
_cell.length_a   1.000
_cell.length_b   1.000
_cell.length_c   1.000
_cell.angle_alpha   90.00
_cell.angle_beta   90.00
_cell.angle_gamma   90.00
#
_symmetry.space_group_name_H-M   'P 1'
#
loop_
_entity.id
_entity.type
_entity.pdbx_description
1 polymer ?
#
loop_
_entity_poly.entity_id
_entity_poly.type
_entity_poly.pdbx_seq_one_letter_code
_entity_poly.pdbx_strand_id
1 'polypeptide(L)'
;MKRNLILILISLLFVGLAAAPHSFLPVPVEQPDGSKIEIYASGDEFHNWLHDKDNYTIVRDDKGYYVYAAQDGERVAPTNLVVGRENPDRSALAKGINLSENLKRQKYERFSDMRDYDNAKSPHFGDFHNLVIFIRFSDSPEFTQPLSFYDNIFNNDSENSNSMKNYFMAASYGMLSVDSFFFPEPDGNVIVSYVDSHPRGYYSPQSITNPNGYDPDDYWQRTEREHTLLANASAYVADQIPGSIDVDGDDDGYVDNVCFIIQGVTDGWAELLWPHRWVLYGAEAYIQGAQVWDFNFQLENSLNSSGASVLSHEMFHSLGAPDLYRYENTEITPIGSWDLMASNTNPPQHMSAWMKYRYGQWLPEPPTITESGTYSLHPVASSPSNNIYLVNSWNNQNKYVLEYRKPHGLYDGTLPDQGLLVYRLNQSVEGNADGPPDELYIYRPGANNNSMNGWISDAAYSAESGRTRMTEYTVPSGFSTNNLPGGLYLYNVGTMGETITFDLRITDIHLTSPQTELTWFSGTSQQITWVSRNNNGTVKIEFSNNGGSNWEVVADGIPNNGSYTWDSIPDIDSENCLLRLTLNTNGDWDESIIPFSIVGQVAIPTLIYPENQAEALPTNPVFQWQSVPGATSYNFQLSEDPGFSVLTGSILNHHDNQYQASGLTPFTTYYWRVGTVSDLGTGVYSPSFSFVTGELSELPGVPQLLSPPNYASNQALDVELSWSAAPLADSYRLQIATNPFFSNLIFEAENITDTSLRPNLLPANSNIYWRVAAQNSFSASVFSSAFKFATGNWSDNDDEQSPVLQTRLAQNHPNPFNPETTISFSLRDPQSETTLRIYNSKGQLLRELYRGVPGTGQMSLVWDGKDKHGNELGSGIYLYRLKTDKEDQIRKMILSK
;
A
#
# COMPACT_ATOMS: atom_id res chain seq x y z
N MET A 1 -9.66 -28.02 46.33
CA MET A 1 -11.11 -27.98 46.00
C MET A 1 -11.28 -27.14 44.74
N LYS A 2 -12.51 -27.06 44.20
CA LYS A 2 -12.99 -26.13 43.14
C LYS A 2 -12.55 -24.66 43.43
N ARG A 3 -12.41 -23.72 42.47
CA ARG A 3 -12.71 -23.63 41.01
C ARG A 3 -12.08 -22.32 40.44
N ASN A 4 -11.84 -22.24 39.11
CA ASN A 4 -11.94 -21.03 38.24
C ASN A 4 -10.95 -19.83 38.47
N LEU A 5 -10.61 -18.94 37.51
CA LEU A 5 -10.85 -18.80 36.04
C LEU A 5 -9.79 -17.85 35.38
N ILE A 6 -9.72 -17.81 34.03
CA ILE A 6 -9.15 -16.74 33.15
C ILE A 6 -7.59 -16.60 33.18
N LEU A 7 -6.80 -16.47 32.09
CA LEU A 7 -6.89 -16.06 30.65
C LEU A 7 -6.67 -14.54 30.37
N ILE A 8 -6.30 -14.08 29.18
CA ILE A 8 -5.78 -14.81 27.99
C ILE A 8 -4.23 -14.73 28.03
N LEU A 9 -3.37 -14.21 27.12
CA LEU A 9 -3.44 -13.81 25.70
C LEU A 9 -2.04 -14.04 25.07
N ILE A 10 -1.96 -14.51 23.82
CA ILE A 10 -0.75 -14.51 22.97
C ILE A 10 -1.18 -14.09 21.57
N SER A 11 -0.66 -12.97 21.06
CA SER A 11 -0.93 -12.47 19.72
C SER A 11 0.24 -12.82 18.78
N LEU A 12 0.17 -13.98 18.13
CA LEU A 12 0.99 -14.28 16.95
C LEU A 12 0.40 -13.53 15.76
N LEU A 13 1.20 -12.65 15.14
CA LEU A 13 0.85 -12.02 13.86
C LEU A 13 1.04 -13.04 12.73
N PHE A 14 -0.03 -13.77 12.41
CA PHE A 14 -0.20 -14.41 11.11
C PHE A 14 -0.99 -13.48 10.21
N VAL A 15 -0.49 -13.21 9.00
CA VAL A 15 -1.23 -12.55 7.93
C VAL A 15 -1.52 -13.61 6.86
N GLY A 16 -2.76 -14.10 6.82
CA GLY A 16 -3.32 -14.79 5.66
C GLY A 16 -4.07 -13.75 4.84
N LEU A 17 -3.69 -13.49 3.58
CA LEU A 17 -3.90 -14.31 2.39
C LEU A 17 -5.34 -14.27 1.88
N ALA A 18 -5.46 -14.26 0.55
CA ALA A 18 -6.65 -13.87 -0.17
C ALA A 18 -6.99 -14.84 -1.31
N ALA A 19 -8.18 -14.71 -1.90
CA ALA A 19 -8.65 -15.63 -2.94
C ALA A 19 -9.70 -15.05 -3.91
N ALA A 20 -9.44 -13.91 -4.57
CA ALA A 20 -9.94 -13.78 -5.96
C ALA A 20 -8.93 -14.54 -6.87
N PRO A 21 -8.36 -14.05 -8.00
CA PRO A 21 -7.39 -14.87 -8.73
C PRO A 21 -6.20 -15.17 -7.80
N HIS A 22 -6.03 -16.45 -7.48
CA HIS A 22 -5.12 -16.89 -6.45
C HIS A 22 -3.71 -16.52 -6.89
N SER A 23 -2.97 -15.86 -5.99
CA SER A 23 -1.56 -15.58 -6.18
C SER A 23 -0.76 -16.22 -5.06
N PHE A 24 0.27 -16.98 -5.44
CA PHE A 24 1.15 -17.69 -4.51
C PHE A 24 0.42 -18.61 -3.50
N LEU A 25 -0.58 -19.37 -3.95
CA LEU A 25 -1.22 -20.41 -3.12
C LEU A 25 -0.22 -21.55 -2.85
N PRO A 26 0.24 -21.81 -1.61
CA PRO A 26 1.31 -22.78 -1.37
C PRO A 26 0.85 -24.21 -1.61
N VAL A 27 1.56 -24.95 -2.47
CA VAL A 27 1.27 -26.35 -2.79
C VAL A 27 2.36 -27.24 -2.18
N PRO A 28 2.04 -28.03 -1.13
CA PRO A 28 3.03 -28.90 -0.49
C PRO A 28 3.30 -30.13 -1.37
N VAL A 29 4.48 -30.18 -2.00
CA VAL A 29 4.83 -31.20 -2.99
C VAL A 29 6.07 -32.03 -2.58
N GLU A 30 6.03 -33.31 -2.96
CA GLU A 30 7.16 -34.24 -2.85
C GLU A 30 7.55 -34.75 -4.25
N GLN A 31 8.84 -34.68 -4.57
CA GLN A 31 9.42 -35.18 -5.82
C GLN A 31 9.46 -36.72 -5.84
N PRO A 32 9.60 -37.36 -7.02
CA PRO A 32 9.67 -38.84 -7.15
C PRO A 32 10.80 -39.55 -6.38
N ASP A 33 11.75 -38.84 -5.77
CA ASP A 33 12.81 -39.38 -4.90
C ASP A 33 12.52 -39.23 -3.39
N GLY A 34 11.40 -38.62 -3.00
CA GLY A 34 11.06 -38.30 -1.61
C GLY A 34 11.60 -36.95 -1.13
N SER A 35 12.20 -36.12 -2.00
CA SER A 35 12.60 -34.76 -1.63
C SER A 35 11.40 -33.80 -1.66
N LYS A 36 11.20 -33.03 -0.58
CA LYS A 36 10.12 -32.05 -0.49
C LYS A 36 10.53 -30.72 -1.13
N ILE A 37 9.60 -30.12 -1.85
CA ILE A 37 9.77 -28.83 -2.51
C ILE A 37 8.66 -27.87 -2.09
N GLU A 38 9.01 -26.60 -1.98
CA GLU A 38 8.06 -25.51 -1.78
C GLU A 38 7.79 -24.87 -3.14
N ILE A 39 6.55 -25.01 -3.61
CA ILE A 39 6.06 -24.41 -4.85
C ILE A 39 4.69 -23.79 -4.59
N TYR A 40 4.25 -22.94 -5.49
CA TYR A 40 2.98 -22.25 -5.40
C TYR A 40 2.18 -22.43 -6.69
N ALA A 41 0.86 -22.37 -6.58
CA ALA A 41 -0.03 -22.19 -7.71
C ALA A 41 -0.50 -20.72 -7.77
N SER A 42 -0.62 -20.19 -8.98
CA SER A 42 -1.36 -18.94 -9.23
C SER A 42 -2.31 -19.13 -10.40
N GLY A 43 -3.38 -18.34 -10.44
CA GLY A 43 -4.35 -18.31 -11.54
C GLY A 43 -5.80 -18.18 -11.10
N ASP A 44 -6.69 -18.35 -12.07
CA ASP A 44 -8.13 -18.36 -11.92
C ASP A 44 -8.71 -19.75 -12.29
N GLU A 45 -10.04 -19.84 -12.33
CA GLU A 45 -10.80 -21.04 -12.69
C GLU A 45 -10.58 -21.54 -14.13
N PHE A 46 -10.17 -20.66 -15.05
CA PHE A 46 -9.93 -21.00 -16.45
C PHE A 46 -8.47 -21.34 -16.75
N HIS A 47 -7.53 -20.72 -16.01
CA HIS A 47 -6.11 -20.89 -16.20
C HIS A 47 -5.29 -20.69 -14.91
N ASN A 48 -4.66 -21.77 -14.46
CA ASN A 48 -3.66 -21.77 -13.39
C ASN A 48 -2.32 -22.34 -13.86
N TRP A 49 -1.25 -21.98 -13.14
CA TRP A 49 0.11 -22.48 -13.35
C TRP A 49 0.86 -22.65 -12.03
N LEU A 50 1.81 -23.58 -12.00
CA LEU A 50 2.74 -23.75 -10.88
C LEU A 50 4.00 -22.88 -11.08
N HIS A 51 4.56 -22.37 -9.99
CA HIS A 51 5.82 -21.62 -9.97
C HIS A 51 6.49 -21.65 -8.58
N ASP A 52 7.72 -21.16 -8.48
CA ASP A 52 8.42 -20.98 -7.19
C ASP A 52 8.19 -19.58 -6.57
N LYS A 53 8.87 -19.28 -5.45
CA LYS A 53 8.79 -17.96 -4.76
C LYS A 53 9.21 -16.78 -5.66
N ASP A 54 9.94 -17.07 -6.72
CA ASP A 54 10.57 -16.13 -7.64
C ASP A 54 9.79 -15.98 -8.95
N ASN A 55 8.63 -16.64 -9.06
CA ASN A 55 7.78 -16.74 -10.26
C ASN A 55 8.50 -17.41 -11.46
N TYR A 56 9.37 -18.38 -11.20
CA TYR A 56 9.80 -19.32 -12.24
C TYR A 56 8.76 -20.44 -12.40
N THR A 57 8.15 -20.50 -13.58
CA THR A 57 7.11 -21.48 -13.91
C THR A 57 7.63 -22.91 -13.86
N ILE A 58 6.82 -23.81 -13.30
CA ILE A 58 7.14 -25.21 -13.01
C ILE A 58 6.18 -26.10 -13.80
N VAL A 59 6.73 -27.13 -14.43
CA VAL A 59 5.99 -28.17 -15.15
C VAL A 59 6.45 -29.57 -14.72
N ARG A 60 5.74 -30.63 -15.13
CA ARG A 60 6.21 -32.02 -14.92
C ARG A 60 6.93 -32.57 -16.14
N ASP A 61 7.98 -33.35 -15.92
CA ASP A 61 8.69 -34.10 -16.97
C ASP A 61 8.11 -35.51 -17.19
N ASP A 62 8.57 -36.19 -18.26
CA ASP A 62 8.18 -37.57 -18.62
C ASP A 62 8.40 -38.62 -17.51
N LYS A 63 9.19 -38.29 -16.49
CA LYS A 63 9.54 -39.16 -15.35
C LYS A 63 8.76 -38.79 -14.09
N GLY A 64 7.87 -37.79 -14.16
CA GLY A 64 7.06 -37.28 -13.05
C GLY A 64 7.78 -36.30 -12.12
N TYR A 65 8.99 -35.84 -12.44
CA TYR A 65 9.66 -34.80 -11.67
C TYR A 65 9.03 -33.43 -11.94
N TYR A 66 8.91 -32.62 -10.90
CA TYR A 66 8.66 -31.18 -11.05
C TYR A 66 9.96 -30.51 -11.49
N VAL A 67 9.93 -29.89 -12.67
CA VAL A 67 11.04 -29.23 -13.32
C VAL A 67 10.66 -27.79 -13.69
N TYR A 68 11.63 -26.90 -13.77
CA TYR A 68 11.38 -25.57 -14.32
C TYR A 68 11.03 -25.66 -15.81
N ALA A 69 10.16 -24.77 -16.27
CA ALA A 69 9.67 -24.72 -17.63
C ALA A 69 10.55 -23.84 -18.55
N ALA A 70 10.34 -23.98 -19.86
CA ALA A 70 10.77 -23.00 -20.86
C ALA A 70 9.58 -22.68 -21.79
N GLN A 71 9.58 -21.49 -22.41
CA GLN A 71 8.58 -21.13 -23.40
C GLN A 71 8.76 -21.98 -24.67
N ASP A 72 7.69 -22.61 -25.14
CA ASP A 72 7.65 -23.38 -26.39
C ASP A 72 6.45 -22.92 -27.25
N GLY A 73 6.72 -21.95 -28.13
CA GLY A 73 5.69 -21.27 -28.91
C GLY A 73 4.65 -20.61 -28.00
N GLU A 74 3.39 -20.99 -28.17
CA GLU A 74 2.27 -20.50 -27.35
C GLU A 74 2.11 -21.21 -25.99
N ARG A 75 2.87 -22.29 -25.74
CA ARG A 75 2.81 -23.10 -24.52
C ARG A 75 4.14 -23.03 -23.74
N VAL A 76 4.20 -23.77 -22.64
CA VAL A 76 5.43 -24.03 -21.87
C VAL A 76 5.79 -25.52 -21.91
N ALA A 77 7.07 -25.84 -21.90
CA ALA A 77 7.60 -27.19 -22.01
C ALA A 77 8.61 -27.54 -20.89
N PRO A 78 8.74 -28.82 -20.48
CA PRO A 78 9.65 -29.23 -19.42
C PRO A 78 11.13 -29.09 -19.81
N THR A 79 11.93 -28.56 -18.88
CA THR A 79 13.40 -28.56 -18.98
C THR A 79 14.00 -29.73 -18.20
N ASN A 80 15.33 -29.84 -18.18
CA ASN A 80 16.06 -30.81 -17.38
C ASN A 80 16.41 -30.31 -15.95
N LEU A 81 15.88 -29.15 -15.52
CA LEU A 81 16.22 -28.50 -14.26
C LEU A 81 15.17 -28.88 -13.20
N VAL A 82 15.53 -29.71 -12.22
CA VAL A 82 14.62 -30.20 -11.19
C VAL A 82 14.47 -29.17 -10.07
N VAL A 83 13.22 -28.85 -9.73
CA VAL A 83 12.88 -27.90 -8.67
C VAL A 83 13.44 -28.40 -7.33
N GLY A 84 14.07 -27.51 -6.57
CA GLY A 84 14.76 -27.83 -5.32
C GLY A 84 16.16 -28.45 -5.46
N ARG A 85 16.66 -28.69 -6.69
CA ARG A 85 18.02 -29.18 -6.94
C ARG A 85 18.85 -28.21 -7.79
N GLU A 86 18.31 -27.77 -8.92
CA GLU A 86 18.93 -26.80 -9.81
C GLU A 86 18.41 -25.37 -9.52
N ASN A 87 19.25 -24.36 -9.81
CA ASN A 87 18.87 -22.95 -9.72
C ASN A 87 18.51 -22.42 -11.14
N PRO A 88 17.32 -21.81 -11.33
CA PRO A 88 16.85 -21.36 -12.64
C PRO A 88 17.57 -20.11 -13.17
N ASP A 89 17.99 -19.16 -12.31
CA ASP A 89 18.68 -17.93 -12.71
C ASP A 89 19.95 -18.24 -13.52
N ARG A 90 20.73 -19.23 -13.07
CA ARG A 90 21.96 -19.71 -13.71
C ARG A 90 21.75 -20.35 -15.09
N SER A 91 20.50 -20.63 -15.46
CA SER A 91 20.12 -21.26 -16.72
C SER A 91 19.48 -20.29 -17.72
N ALA A 92 19.39 -19.00 -17.36
CA ALA A 92 18.79 -17.93 -18.19
C ALA A 92 17.34 -18.21 -18.63
N LEU A 93 16.57 -18.90 -17.79
CA LEU A 93 15.12 -18.94 -17.92
C LEU A 93 14.53 -17.56 -17.61
N ALA A 94 13.39 -17.24 -18.23
CA ALA A 94 12.61 -16.06 -17.91
C ALA A 94 11.58 -16.37 -16.81
N LYS A 95 11.39 -15.41 -15.89
CA LYS A 95 10.31 -15.44 -14.89
C LYS A 95 8.96 -15.14 -15.55
N GLY A 96 7.88 -15.71 -15.05
CA GLY A 96 6.50 -15.46 -15.51
C GLY A 96 6.15 -16.01 -16.90
N ILE A 97 6.94 -16.94 -17.46
CA ILE A 97 6.61 -17.62 -18.73
C ILE A 97 5.32 -18.43 -18.59
N ASN A 98 4.44 -18.36 -19.57
CA ASN A 98 3.09 -18.93 -19.45
C ASN A 98 2.48 -19.23 -20.84
N LEU A 99 1.22 -19.66 -20.89
CA LEU A 99 0.45 -19.67 -22.13
C LEU A 99 0.43 -18.27 -22.77
N SER A 100 0.49 -18.20 -24.10
CA SER A 100 0.35 -16.92 -24.81
C SER A 100 -1.01 -16.28 -24.50
N GLU A 101 -1.08 -14.95 -24.52
CA GLU A 101 -2.37 -14.23 -24.40
C GLU A 101 -3.39 -14.67 -25.46
N ASN A 102 -2.92 -15.20 -26.60
CA ASN A 102 -3.78 -15.76 -27.64
C ASN A 102 -4.32 -17.16 -27.31
N LEU A 103 -3.60 -18.00 -26.55
CA LEU A 103 -4.14 -19.24 -26.00
C LEU A 103 -4.96 -19.02 -24.72
N LYS A 104 -4.59 -18.05 -23.88
CA LYS A 104 -5.41 -17.63 -22.73
C LYS A 104 -6.76 -17.08 -23.20
N ARG A 105 -6.76 -16.09 -24.12
CA ARG A 105 -8.01 -15.59 -24.72
C ARG A 105 -8.83 -16.72 -25.35
N GLN A 106 -8.20 -17.62 -26.10
CA GLN A 106 -8.90 -18.78 -26.65
C GLN A 106 -9.43 -19.77 -25.60
N LYS A 107 -8.98 -19.75 -24.35
CA LYS A 107 -9.71 -20.37 -23.23
C LYS A 107 -10.91 -19.48 -22.90
N TYR A 108 -10.69 -18.26 -22.42
CA TYR A 108 -11.74 -17.38 -21.89
C TYR A 108 -12.90 -17.14 -22.89
N GLU A 109 -12.63 -16.86 -24.18
CA GLU A 109 -13.63 -16.72 -25.27
C GLU A 109 -14.55 -17.96 -25.40
N ARG A 110 -14.01 -19.17 -25.20
CA ARG A 110 -14.79 -20.42 -25.31
C ARG A 110 -15.68 -20.66 -24.09
N PHE A 111 -15.35 -20.05 -22.95
CA PHE A 111 -16.15 -20.08 -21.74
C PHE A 111 -17.20 -18.96 -21.70
N SER A 112 -16.96 -17.79 -22.30
CA SER A 112 -17.97 -16.72 -22.39
C SER A 112 -19.21 -17.13 -23.19
N ASP A 113 -19.04 -17.97 -24.23
CA ASP A 113 -20.15 -18.56 -25.00
C ASP A 113 -21.03 -19.55 -24.19
N MET A 114 -20.64 -19.87 -22.95
CA MET A 114 -21.33 -20.80 -22.04
C MET A 114 -21.89 -20.14 -20.78
N ARG A 115 -21.74 -18.81 -20.62
CA ARG A 115 -22.27 -18.02 -19.49
C ARG A 115 -23.79 -17.77 -19.62
N ASP A 116 -24.59 -18.84 -19.66
CA ASP A 116 -26.05 -18.76 -19.64
C ASP A 116 -26.56 -18.53 -18.20
N TYR A 117 -26.56 -17.26 -17.78
CA TYR A 117 -27.10 -16.79 -16.51
C TYR A 117 -28.59 -16.36 -16.60
N ASP A 118 -29.29 -16.65 -17.70
CA ASP A 118 -30.69 -16.26 -17.87
C ASP A 118 -31.67 -17.25 -17.21
N ASN A 119 -31.21 -18.47 -16.90
CA ASN A 119 -32.06 -19.61 -16.56
C ASN A 119 -31.95 -20.15 -15.11
N ALA A 120 -31.11 -19.59 -14.24
CA ALA A 120 -31.06 -19.95 -12.81
C ALA A 120 -30.63 -18.75 -11.96
N LYS A 121 -31.43 -18.35 -10.95
CA LYS A 121 -31.08 -17.28 -10.00
C LYS A 121 -31.69 -17.52 -8.63
N SER A 122 -30.85 -17.89 -7.66
CA SER A 122 -31.23 -18.17 -6.28
C SER A 122 -31.85 -16.96 -5.54
N PRO A 123 -32.66 -17.16 -4.49
CA PRO A 123 -33.35 -16.09 -3.76
C PRO A 123 -32.42 -15.15 -2.99
N HIS A 124 -32.57 -13.83 -3.21
CA HIS A 124 -31.79 -12.77 -2.55
C HIS A 124 -32.23 -12.44 -1.12
N PHE A 125 -33.34 -13.02 -0.63
CA PHE A 125 -33.97 -12.65 0.64
C PHE A 125 -34.48 -13.87 1.41
N GLY A 126 -34.45 -13.82 2.74
CA GLY A 126 -35.02 -14.84 3.63
C GLY A 126 -34.00 -15.88 4.09
N ASP A 127 -34.46 -17.13 4.20
CA ASP A 127 -33.64 -18.28 4.56
C ASP A 127 -33.23 -19.03 3.28
N PHE A 128 -31.93 -19.15 3.03
CA PHE A 128 -31.35 -19.82 1.86
C PHE A 128 -30.69 -21.13 2.29
N HIS A 129 -31.00 -22.25 1.62
CA HIS A 129 -30.45 -23.55 1.97
C HIS A 129 -29.36 -24.02 0.99
N ASN A 130 -28.10 -23.83 1.37
CA ASN A 130 -26.95 -24.28 0.59
C ASN A 130 -26.68 -25.78 0.83
N LEU A 131 -26.70 -26.59 -0.24
CA LEU A 131 -26.43 -28.03 -0.14
C LEU A 131 -24.93 -28.31 -0.29
N VAL A 132 -24.28 -28.81 0.77
CA VAL A 132 -22.84 -29.12 0.77
C VAL A 132 -22.62 -30.61 0.58
N ILE A 133 -22.01 -31.01 -0.55
CA ILE A 133 -21.80 -32.42 -0.92
C ILE A 133 -20.30 -32.76 -0.88
N PHE A 134 -19.92 -33.67 0.01
CA PHE A 134 -18.54 -34.17 0.12
C PHE A 134 -18.25 -35.29 -0.88
N ILE A 135 -17.17 -35.17 -1.65
CA ILE A 135 -16.74 -36.12 -2.69
C ILE A 135 -15.29 -36.56 -2.48
N ARG A 136 -15.01 -37.85 -2.68
CA ARG A 136 -13.64 -38.37 -2.88
C ARG A 136 -13.58 -39.45 -3.95
N PHE A 137 -12.37 -39.83 -4.34
CA PHE A 137 -12.09 -40.81 -5.39
C PHE A 137 -11.79 -42.20 -4.80
N SER A 138 -11.83 -43.25 -5.63
CA SER A 138 -11.67 -44.64 -5.19
C SER A 138 -10.26 -44.99 -4.67
N ASP A 139 -9.26 -44.16 -4.97
CA ASP A 139 -7.88 -44.25 -4.48
C ASP A 139 -7.56 -43.30 -3.31
N SER A 140 -8.51 -42.41 -2.96
CA SER A 140 -8.28 -41.30 -2.04
C SER A 140 -8.67 -41.64 -0.59
N PRO A 141 -7.97 -41.07 0.41
CA PRO A 141 -8.34 -41.19 1.82
C PRO A 141 -9.65 -40.45 2.12
N GLU A 142 -10.20 -40.67 3.31
CA GLU A 142 -11.31 -39.84 3.82
C GLU A 142 -10.79 -38.44 4.23
N PHE A 143 -11.71 -37.47 4.29
CA PHE A 143 -11.40 -36.10 4.71
C PHE A 143 -10.68 -36.03 6.07
N THR A 144 -9.72 -35.12 6.16
CA THR A 144 -8.81 -34.95 7.31
C THR A 144 -9.38 -34.05 8.40
N GLN A 145 -10.25 -33.11 8.02
CA GLN A 145 -10.93 -32.20 8.94
C GLN A 145 -12.26 -32.78 9.46
N PRO A 146 -12.62 -32.55 10.74
CA PRO A 146 -13.91 -32.96 11.29
C PRO A 146 -15.07 -32.10 10.77
N LEU A 147 -16.31 -32.59 10.87
CA LEU A 147 -17.51 -31.82 10.50
C LEU A 147 -17.55 -30.43 11.18
N SER A 148 -17.16 -30.36 12.46
CA SER A 148 -17.10 -29.14 13.26
C SER A 148 -16.11 -28.07 12.73
N PHE A 149 -15.24 -28.39 11.78
CA PHE A 149 -14.45 -27.38 11.05
C PHE A 149 -15.31 -26.73 9.96
N TYR A 150 -15.97 -27.53 9.13
CA TYR A 150 -16.84 -27.06 8.05
C TYR A 150 -18.05 -26.29 8.61
N ASP A 151 -18.76 -26.86 9.59
CA ASP A 151 -19.88 -26.20 10.27
C ASP A 151 -19.47 -24.83 10.87
N ASN A 152 -18.23 -24.70 11.35
CA ASN A 152 -17.72 -23.43 11.85
C ASN A 152 -17.48 -22.36 10.75
N ILE A 153 -17.08 -22.74 9.54
CA ILE A 153 -16.84 -21.78 8.43
C ILE A 153 -18.08 -21.53 7.56
N PHE A 154 -19.04 -22.46 7.53
CA PHE A 154 -20.32 -22.27 6.86
C PHE A 154 -21.37 -21.62 7.78
N ASN A 155 -21.70 -22.25 8.92
CA ASN A 155 -22.96 -22.04 9.66
C ASN A 155 -22.84 -21.23 10.96
N ASN A 156 -21.66 -21.11 11.56
CA ASN A 156 -21.52 -20.54 12.92
C ASN A 156 -22.09 -19.11 13.01
N ASP A 157 -23.17 -18.96 13.78
CA ASP A 157 -23.96 -17.75 13.98
C ASP A 157 -23.51 -16.91 15.20
N SER A 158 -22.49 -17.36 15.94
CA SER A 158 -22.02 -16.67 17.13
C SER A 158 -21.37 -15.34 16.79
N GLU A 159 -21.71 -14.29 17.54
CA GLU A 159 -21.30 -12.90 17.30
C GLU A 159 -19.78 -12.77 17.05
N ASN A 160 -19.40 -12.14 15.93
CA ASN A 160 -18.02 -11.99 15.46
C ASN A 160 -17.29 -13.30 15.07
N SER A 161 -18.01 -14.39 14.77
CA SER A 161 -17.43 -15.59 14.15
C SER A 161 -17.32 -15.44 12.64
N ASN A 162 -16.18 -15.86 12.08
CA ASN A 162 -15.91 -15.78 10.64
C ASN A 162 -16.53 -16.96 9.88
N SER A 163 -17.83 -16.85 9.57
CA SER A 163 -18.59 -17.82 8.79
C SER A 163 -19.25 -17.17 7.57
N MET A 164 -19.59 -17.99 6.57
CA MET A 164 -20.37 -17.55 5.41
C MET A 164 -21.76 -17.05 5.84
N LYS A 165 -22.44 -17.73 6.78
CA LYS A 165 -23.72 -17.29 7.34
C LYS A 165 -23.64 -15.89 7.97
N ASN A 166 -22.65 -15.64 8.84
CA ASN A 166 -22.45 -14.31 9.43
C ASN A 166 -22.07 -13.27 8.37
N TYR A 167 -21.37 -13.66 7.30
CA TYR A 167 -21.01 -12.72 6.24
C TYR A 167 -22.24 -12.23 5.48
N PHE A 168 -23.10 -13.13 5.00
CA PHE A 168 -24.33 -12.71 4.31
C PHE A 168 -25.31 -12.00 5.24
N MET A 169 -25.41 -12.42 6.50
CA MET A 169 -26.18 -11.71 7.53
C MET A 169 -25.71 -10.26 7.70
N ALA A 170 -24.41 -10.00 7.70
CA ALA A 170 -23.85 -8.63 7.78
C ALA A 170 -23.92 -7.88 6.43
N ALA A 171 -23.64 -8.55 5.31
CA ALA A 171 -23.57 -7.95 3.99
C ALA A 171 -24.95 -7.51 3.49
N SER A 172 -25.98 -8.32 3.73
CA SER A 172 -27.40 -8.05 3.42
C SER A 172 -28.12 -7.20 4.46
N TYR A 173 -27.44 -6.75 5.53
CA TYR A 173 -28.05 -6.02 6.65
C TYR A 173 -29.18 -6.80 7.36
N GLY A 174 -29.07 -8.13 7.40
CA GLY A 174 -30.04 -9.04 8.00
C GLY A 174 -31.21 -9.43 7.09
N MET A 175 -31.06 -9.29 5.77
CA MET A 175 -32.10 -9.66 4.79
C MET A 175 -31.92 -11.07 4.19
N LEU A 176 -30.74 -11.67 4.31
CA LEU A 176 -30.44 -13.04 3.88
C LEU A 176 -29.69 -13.82 4.97
N SER A 177 -30.23 -14.99 5.35
CA SER A 177 -29.53 -16.05 6.08
C SER A 177 -29.13 -17.13 5.08
N VAL A 178 -27.87 -17.58 5.11
CA VAL A 178 -27.43 -18.74 4.32
C VAL A 178 -27.07 -19.88 5.26
N ASP A 179 -27.87 -20.94 5.24
CA ASP A 179 -27.77 -22.11 6.10
C ASP A 179 -27.32 -23.32 5.26
N SER A 180 -26.26 -23.99 5.69
CA SER A 180 -25.59 -25.03 4.90
C SER A 180 -25.78 -26.42 5.49
N PHE A 181 -26.19 -27.37 4.64
CA PHE A 181 -26.53 -28.73 5.04
C PHE A 181 -25.57 -29.74 4.42
N PHE A 182 -25.00 -30.61 5.25
CA PHE A 182 -23.88 -31.47 4.88
C PHE A 182 -24.33 -32.88 4.48
N PHE A 183 -23.94 -33.32 3.27
CA PHE A 183 -24.28 -34.61 2.70
C PHE A 183 -23.07 -35.32 2.10
N PRO A 184 -23.04 -36.67 2.05
CA PRO A 184 -23.92 -37.63 2.73
C PRO A 184 -24.00 -37.44 4.26
N GLU A 185 -25.03 -38.00 4.91
CA GLU A 185 -25.28 -37.78 6.35
C GLU A 185 -24.03 -38.12 7.21
N PRO A 186 -23.44 -37.16 7.96
CA PRO A 186 -22.20 -37.38 8.70
C PRO A 186 -22.33 -38.33 9.91
N ASP A 187 -21.30 -39.14 10.18
CA ASP A 187 -21.22 -39.97 11.40
C ASP A 187 -20.75 -39.10 12.59
N GLY A 188 -21.69 -38.31 13.11
CA GLY A 188 -21.50 -37.42 14.27
C GLY A 188 -20.59 -36.22 13.98
N ASN A 189 -19.27 -36.42 14.06
CA ASN A 189 -18.29 -35.37 13.74
C ASN A 189 -17.29 -35.82 12.63
N VAL A 190 -17.56 -36.97 12.01
CA VAL A 190 -16.76 -37.53 10.91
C VAL A 190 -17.48 -37.28 9.60
N ILE A 191 -16.78 -36.71 8.63
CA ILE A 191 -17.30 -36.55 7.27
C ILE A 191 -17.52 -37.93 6.65
N VAL A 192 -18.72 -38.13 6.10
CA VAL A 192 -19.03 -39.20 5.14
C VAL A 192 -19.05 -38.54 3.76
N SER A 193 -18.56 -39.23 2.74
CA SER A 193 -18.42 -38.69 1.38
C SER A 193 -19.01 -39.64 0.33
N TYR A 194 -19.46 -39.07 -0.78
CA TYR A 194 -19.65 -39.83 -2.01
C TYR A 194 -18.27 -40.31 -2.51
N VAL A 195 -18.17 -41.59 -2.87
CA VAL A 195 -16.94 -42.20 -3.38
C VAL A 195 -17.13 -42.47 -4.87
N ASP A 196 -16.49 -41.68 -5.73
CA ASP A 196 -16.49 -41.98 -7.15
C ASP A 196 -15.73 -43.27 -7.45
N SER A 197 -16.18 -43.96 -8.50
CA SER A 197 -15.58 -45.20 -8.98
C SER A 197 -14.16 -45.05 -9.54
N HIS A 198 -13.82 -43.88 -10.09
CA HIS A 198 -12.50 -43.62 -10.68
C HIS A 198 -11.50 -43.12 -9.63
N PRO A 199 -10.18 -43.37 -9.84
CA PRO A 199 -9.11 -42.77 -9.05
C PRO A 199 -8.93 -41.28 -9.41
N ARG A 200 -8.36 -40.46 -8.51
CA ARG A 200 -8.17 -39.00 -8.74
C ARG A 200 -7.49 -38.70 -10.09
N GLY A 201 -6.52 -39.51 -10.50
CA GLY A 201 -5.80 -39.34 -11.77
C GLY A 201 -6.68 -39.38 -13.04
N TYR A 202 -7.89 -39.94 -12.98
CA TYR A 202 -8.88 -39.83 -14.07
C TYR A 202 -9.36 -38.39 -14.29
N TYR A 203 -9.26 -37.53 -13.27
CA TYR A 203 -9.61 -36.12 -13.29
C TYR A 203 -8.39 -35.20 -13.40
N SER A 204 -7.23 -35.76 -13.77
CA SER A 204 -5.98 -35.04 -14.09
C SER A 204 -5.62 -35.23 -15.57
N PRO A 205 -4.76 -34.38 -16.17
CA PRO A 205 -4.28 -34.57 -17.55
C PRO A 205 -3.59 -35.91 -17.78
N GLN A 206 -3.73 -36.44 -19.00
CA GLN A 206 -3.06 -37.66 -19.45
C GLN A 206 -1.54 -37.45 -19.57
N SER A 207 -0.77 -38.44 -19.13
CA SER A 207 0.69 -38.45 -19.28
C SER A 207 1.23 -39.88 -19.33
N ILE A 208 2.55 -40.03 -19.53
CA ILE A 208 3.25 -41.33 -19.43
C ILE A 208 3.08 -41.96 -18.04
N THR A 209 2.96 -41.15 -16.98
CA THR A 209 2.73 -41.60 -15.60
C THR A 209 1.24 -41.65 -15.22
N ASN A 210 0.36 -41.00 -15.98
CA ASN A 210 -1.09 -41.02 -15.83
C ASN A 210 -1.80 -41.36 -17.15
N PRO A 211 -1.77 -42.62 -17.63
CA PRO A 211 -2.35 -42.97 -18.93
C PRO A 211 -3.88 -42.90 -18.97
N ASN A 212 -4.55 -42.83 -17.80
CA ASN A 212 -6.02 -42.79 -17.68
C ASN A 212 -6.59 -41.36 -17.56
N GLY A 213 -5.74 -40.34 -17.55
CA GLY A 213 -6.16 -38.93 -17.47
C GLY A 213 -6.98 -38.46 -18.68
N TYR A 214 -7.38 -37.19 -18.66
CA TYR A 214 -8.03 -36.55 -19.81
C TYR A 214 -6.99 -36.04 -20.82
N ASP A 215 -7.30 -36.10 -22.12
CA ASP A 215 -6.50 -35.37 -23.12
C ASP A 215 -6.65 -33.86 -22.84
N PRO A 216 -5.56 -33.12 -22.54
CA PRO A 216 -5.65 -31.69 -22.21
C PRO A 216 -6.17 -30.82 -23.37
N ASP A 217 -6.15 -31.34 -24.61
CA ASP A 217 -6.66 -30.68 -25.80
C ASP A 217 -8.10 -31.10 -26.15
N ASP A 218 -8.68 -32.12 -25.49
CA ASP A 218 -10.10 -32.53 -25.62
C ASP A 218 -10.96 -31.92 -24.50
N TYR A 219 -11.58 -30.78 -24.83
CA TYR A 219 -12.49 -30.08 -23.92
C TYR A 219 -13.71 -30.92 -23.52
N TRP A 220 -14.35 -31.60 -24.47
CA TRP A 220 -15.59 -32.33 -24.19
C TRP A 220 -15.36 -33.48 -23.22
N GLN A 221 -14.21 -34.15 -23.33
CA GLN A 221 -13.80 -35.19 -22.39
C GLN A 221 -13.52 -34.66 -20.98
N ARG A 222 -13.21 -33.37 -20.79
CA ARG A 222 -13.08 -32.76 -19.46
C ARG A 222 -14.46 -32.52 -18.85
N THR A 223 -15.31 -31.75 -19.55
CA THR A 223 -16.68 -31.46 -19.13
C THR A 223 -17.49 -32.73 -18.86
N GLU A 224 -17.39 -33.74 -19.72
CA GLU A 224 -18.10 -35.02 -19.55
C GLU A 224 -17.71 -35.71 -18.23
N ARG A 225 -16.41 -35.77 -17.90
CA ARG A 225 -15.92 -36.39 -16.66
C ARG A 225 -16.40 -35.62 -15.43
N GLU A 226 -16.27 -34.29 -15.45
CA GLU A 226 -16.68 -33.39 -14.37
C GLU A 226 -18.18 -33.42 -14.12
N HIS A 227 -18.99 -33.13 -15.14
CA HIS A 227 -20.44 -33.08 -15.00
C HIS A 227 -21.02 -34.46 -14.63
N THR A 228 -20.41 -35.56 -15.11
CA THR A 228 -20.76 -36.93 -14.65
C THR A 228 -20.42 -37.16 -13.18
N LEU A 229 -19.28 -36.67 -12.68
CA LEU A 229 -18.91 -36.77 -11.26
C LEU A 229 -19.94 -36.06 -10.36
N LEU A 230 -20.26 -34.81 -10.71
CA LEU A 230 -21.17 -33.97 -9.92
C LEU A 230 -22.63 -34.45 -9.99
N ALA A 231 -23.08 -34.91 -11.17
CA ALA A 231 -24.40 -35.51 -11.33
C ALA A 231 -24.54 -36.83 -10.55
N ASN A 232 -23.52 -37.70 -10.59
CA ASN A 232 -23.50 -38.95 -9.81
C ASN A 232 -23.52 -38.68 -8.30
N ALA A 233 -22.74 -37.70 -7.82
CA ALA A 233 -22.73 -37.31 -6.41
C ALA A 233 -24.08 -36.73 -5.95
N SER A 234 -24.69 -35.88 -6.78
CA SER A 234 -26.04 -35.32 -6.54
C SER A 234 -27.10 -36.42 -6.47
N ALA A 235 -27.12 -37.33 -7.45
CA ALA A 235 -28.05 -38.46 -7.49
C ALA A 235 -27.84 -39.44 -6.31
N TYR A 236 -26.62 -39.54 -5.76
CA TYR A 236 -26.34 -40.35 -4.57
C TYR A 236 -26.91 -39.75 -3.27
N VAL A 237 -27.00 -38.42 -3.17
CA VAL A 237 -27.54 -37.74 -1.98
C VAL A 237 -29.02 -37.35 -2.08
N ALA A 238 -29.62 -37.35 -3.28
CA ALA A 238 -31.00 -36.88 -3.51
C ALA A 238 -32.04 -37.54 -2.57
N ASP A 239 -31.99 -38.87 -2.39
CA ASP A 239 -32.88 -39.62 -1.47
C ASP A 239 -32.55 -39.42 0.03
N GLN A 240 -31.42 -38.78 0.36
CA GLN A 240 -30.97 -38.50 1.74
C GLN A 240 -31.41 -37.11 2.23
N ILE A 241 -31.68 -36.18 1.31
CA ILE A 241 -32.04 -34.79 1.62
C ILE A 241 -33.49 -34.75 2.14
N PRO A 242 -33.75 -34.33 3.40
CA PRO A 242 -35.11 -34.28 3.91
C PRO A 242 -35.90 -33.14 3.27
N GLY A 243 -37.12 -33.39 2.80
CA GLY A 243 -38.05 -32.37 2.29
C GLY A 243 -38.67 -31.45 3.35
N SER A 244 -37.87 -31.10 4.37
CA SER A 244 -38.02 -29.92 5.21
C SER A 244 -36.89 -28.89 4.94
N ILE A 245 -35.86 -29.28 4.19
CA ILE A 245 -34.94 -28.38 3.52
C ILE A 245 -35.63 -28.01 2.21
N ASP A 246 -35.98 -26.74 2.06
CA ASP A 246 -36.38 -26.18 0.76
C ASP A 246 -35.13 -26.07 -0.12
N VAL A 247 -35.23 -26.31 -1.43
CA VAL A 247 -34.05 -26.36 -2.33
C VAL A 247 -34.21 -25.52 -3.60
N ASP A 248 -35.37 -24.91 -3.80
CA ASP A 248 -35.85 -24.21 -4.99
C ASP A 248 -36.65 -23.00 -4.48
N GLY A 249 -35.94 -22.09 -3.81
CA GLY A 249 -36.52 -21.15 -2.84
C GLY A 249 -37.31 -19.98 -3.44
N ASP A 250 -37.30 -19.84 -4.77
CA ASP A 250 -38.14 -18.90 -5.52
C ASP A 250 -39.06 -19.56 -6.57
N ASP A 251 -39.23 -20.89 -6.52
CA ASP A 251 -40.05 -21.71 -7.44
C ASP A 251 -39.61 -21.61 -8.94
N ASP A 252 -38.31 -21.40 -9.24
CA ASP A 252 -37.79 -21.31 -10.63
C ASP A 252 -37.61 -22.69 -11.31
N GLY A 253 -37.48 -23.76 -10.51
CA GLY A 253 -37.32 -25.15 -10.98
C GLY A 253 -35.88 -25.68 -10.91
N TYR A 254 -34.94 -24.89 -10.40
CA TYR A 254 -33.53 -25.24 -10.21
C TYR A 254 -33.15 -25.29 -8.73
N VAL A 255 -32.00 -25.88 -8.43
CA VAL A 255 -31.50 -25.99 -7.04
C VAL A 255 -30.73 -24.74 -6.68
N ASP A 256 -31.19 -24.01 -5.65
CA ASP A 256 -30.67 -22.71 -5.18
C ASP A 256 -29.14 -22.60 -5.23
N ASN A 257 -28.45 -23.55 -4.58
CA ASN A 257 -27.01 -23.74 -4.75
C ASN A 257 -26.56 -25.13 -4.27
N VAL A 258 -25.63 -25.74 -5.01
CA VAL A 258 -24.90 -26.94 -4.58
C VAL A 258 -23.41 -26.65 -4.45
N CYS A 259 -22.88 -26.75 -3.23
CA CYS A 259 -21.46 -26.60 -2.92
C CYS A 259 -20.78 -27.98 -2.84
N PHE A 260 -20.06 -28.38 -3.89
CA PHE A 260 -19.27 -29.61 -3.89
C PHE A 260 -17.92 -29.39 -3.22
N ILE A 261 -17.59 -30.18 -2.19
CA ILE A 261 -16.27 -30.17 -1.55
C ILE A 261 -15.55 -31.46 -1.93
N ILE A 262 -14.47 -31.36 -2.69
CA ILE A 262 -13.64 -32.49 -3.10
C ILE A 262 -12.47 -32.66 -2.14
N GLN A 263 -12.20 -33.92 -1.78
CA GLN A 263 -11.09 -34.32 -0.93
C GLN A 263 -9.73 -33.94 -1.56
N GLY A 264 -8.76 -33.53 -0.74
CA GLY A 264 -7.36 -33.39 -1.12
C GLY A 264 -6.91 -31.96 -1.49
N VAL A 265 -5.81 -31.90 -2.25
CA VAL A 265 -5.09 -30.65 -2.57
C VAL A 265 -5.22 -30.26 -4.04
N THR A 266 -5.04 -28.97 -4.33
CA THR A 266 -4.67 -28.48 -5.66
C THR A 266 -3.36 -29.18 -6.07
N ASP A 267 -3.33 -29.92 -7.16
CA ASP A 267 -2.07 -30.48 -7.69
C ASP A 267 -1.39 -29.55 -8.72
N GLY A 268 -2.10 -28.49 -9.16
CA GLY A 268 -1.66 -27.54 -10.19
C GLY A 268 -1.64 -28.13 -11.60
N TRP A 269 -2.35 -29.25 -11.82
CA TRP A 269 -2.45 -29.97 -13.10
C TRP A 269 -3.89 -30.28 -13.48
N ALA A 270 -4.71 -30.67 -12.52
CA ALA A 270 -6.14 -30.80 -12.67
C ALA A 270 -6.81 -29.41 -12.66
N GLU A 271 -6.84 -28.75 -13.82
CA GLU A 271 -7.72 -27.59 -14.05
C GLU A 271 -9.19 -27.94 -13.73
N LEU A 272 -9.58 -29.20 -13.98
CA LEU A 272 -10.88 -29.81 -13.64
C LEU A 272 -11.11 -30.00 -12.12
N LEU A 273 -10.09 -29.84 -11.28
CA LEU A 273 -10.24 -29.92 -9.82
C LEU A 273 -9.83 -28.61 -9.13
N TRP A 274 -9.90 -27.48 -9.83
CA TRP A 274 -9.65 -26.15 -9.26
C TRP A 274 -10.94 -25.57 -8.65
N PRO A 275 -10.90 -24.80 -7.54
CA PRO A 275 -12.09 -24.12 -7.02
C PRO A 275 -12.66 -23.09 -8.00
N HIS A 276 -13.97 -23.12 -8.23
CA HIS A 276 -14.68 -22.30 -9.23
C HIS A 276 -16.21 -22.37 -9.04
N ARG A 277 -16.99 -21.54 -9.75
CA ARG A 277 -18.44 -21.77 -9.97
C ARG A 277 -18.70 -22.16 -11.42
N TRP A 278 -19.61 -23.09 -11.68
CA TRP A 278 -20.08 -23.38 -13.04
C TRP A 278 -21.53 -23.88 -13.10
N VAL A 279 -22.03 -24.10 -14.32
CA VAL A 279 -23.37 -24.66 -14.58
C VAL A 279 -23.30 -26.05 -15.21
N LEU A 280 -24.09 -26.99 -14.70
CA LEU A 280 -24.07 -28.43 -15.00
C LEU A 280 -24.68 -28.77 -16.39
N TYR A 281 -24.43 -27.97 -17.42
CA TYR A 281 -25.08 -28.07 -18.74
C TYR A 281 -24.91 -29.41 -19.47
N GLY A 282 -23.97 -30.25 -19.02
CA GLY A 282 -23.55 -31.50 -19.69
C GLY A 282 -24.06 -32.79 -19.05
N ALA A 283 -24.77 -32.71 -17.91
CA ALA A 283 -25.39 -33.87 -17.27
C ALA A 283 -26.67 -33.46 -16.52
N GLU A 284 -27.69 -34.30 -16.54
CA GLU A 284 -28.93 -34.07 -15.79
C GLU A 284 -28.82 -34.67 -14.38
N ALA A 285 -29.08 -33.86 -13.36
CA ALA A 285 -29.28 -34.30 -11.98
C ALA A 285 -30.41 -33.51 -11.33
N TYR A 286 -31.17 -34.16 -10.44
CA TYR A 286 -32.36 -33.59 -9.82
C TYR A 286 -32.37 -33.88 -8.32
N ILE A 287 -32.78 -32.89 -7.51
CA ILE A 287 -32.96 -33.00 -6.07
C ILE A 287 -34.37 -32.51 -5.74
N GLN A 288 -35.17 -33.36 -5.11
CA GLN A 288 -36.61 -33.16 -4.80
C GLN A 288 -37.56 -32.89 -6.00
N GLY A 289 -37.02 -32.64 -7.20
CA GLY A 289 -37.76 -32.32 -8.43
C GLY A 289 -37.11 -31.19 -9.21
N ALA A 290 -36.42 -30.28 -8.50
CA ALA A 290 -35.63 -29.20 -9.07
C ALA A 290 -34.33 -29.73 -9.70
N GLN A 291 -33.85 -29.05 -10.74
CA GLN A 291 -32.63 -29.43 -11.45
C GLN A 291 -31.38 -28.84 -10.79
N VAL A 292 -30.37 -29.68 -10.52
CA VAL A 292 -29.03 -29.18 -10.19
C VAL A 292 -28.44 -28.58 -11.46
N TRP A 293 -28.27 -27.25 -11.45
CA TRP A 293 -27.70 -26.48 -12.56
C TRP A 293 -26.48 -25.71 -12.07
N ASP A 294 -26.69 -24.66 -11.29
CA ASP A 294 -25.61 -23.90 -10.69
C ASP A 294 -24.91 -24.67 -9.56
N PHE A 295 -23.57 -24.61 -9.55
CA PHE A 295 -22.78 -25.23 -8.50
C PHE A 295 -21.49 -24.46 -8.17
N ASN A 296 -21.13 -24.51 -6.89
CA ASN A 296 -19.86 -24.00 -6.36
C ASN A 296 -18.93 -25.19 -6.08
N PHE A 297 -17.77 -25.20 -6.70
CA PHE A 297 -16.78 -26.28 -6.59
C PHE A 297 -15.65 -25.85 -5.66
N GLN A 298 -15.31 -26.67 -4.66
CA GLN A 298 -14.33 -26.36 -3.62
C GLN A 298 -13.42 -27.55 -3.31
N LEU A 299 -12.21 -27.25 -2.81
CA LEU A 299 -11.26 -28.25 -2.31
C LEU A 299 -11.12 -28.17 -0.79
N GLU A 300 -10.99 -29.34 -0.16
CA GLU A 300 -10.62 -29.50 1.26
C GLU A 300 -9.49 -28.55 1.68
N ASN A 301 -8.42 -28.45 0.89
CA ASN A 301 -7.26 -27.63 1.24
C ASN A 301 -7.46 -26.12 1.06
N SER A 302 -8.30 -25.67 0.11
CA SER A 302 -8.56 -24.23 -0.10
C SER A 302 -9.37 -23.63 1.05
N LEU A 303 -10.28 -24.43 1.62
CA LEU A 303 -11.05 -24.04 2.80
C LEU A 303 -10.17 -23.94 4.07
N ASN A 304 -9.12 -24.77 4.17
CA ASN A 304 -8.14 -24.70 5.27
C ASN A 304 -7.35 -23.38 5.29
N SER A 305 -7.07 -22.78 4.13
CA SER A 305 -6.33 -21.50 4.03
C SER A 305 -7.24 -20.27 4.11
N SER A 306 -8.40 -20.33 3.47
CA SER A 306 -9.20 -19.13 3.16
C SER A 306 -10.48 -19.00 4.00
N GLY A 307 -10.92 -20.05 4.71
CA GLY A 307 -12.08 -20.02 5.60
C GLY A 307 -13.38 -19.60 4.89
N ALA A 308 -14.17 -18.73 5.52
CA ALA A 308 -15.37 -18.12 4.93
C ALA A 308 -15.07 -17.29 3.66
N SER A 309 -13.80 -17.00 3.38
CA SER A 309 -13.28 -16.19 2.28
C SER A 309 -13.88 -16.53 0.93
N VAL A 310 -13.44 -17.67 0.40
CA VAL A 310 -13.85 -18.23 -0.89
C VAL A 310 -15.34 -18.56 -0.89
N LEU A 311 -15.81 -19.21 0.18
CA LEU A 311 -17.22 -19.59 0.33
C LEU A 311 -18.18 -18.41 0.10
N SER A 312 -17.84 -17.22 0.62
CA SER A 312 -18.67 -16.02 0.47
C SER A 312 -18.67 -15.45 -0.95
N HIS A 313 -17.61 -15.70 -1.72
CA HIS A 313 -17.44 -15.22 -3.09
C HIS A 313 -18.21 -16.10 -4.08
N GLU A 314 -18.00 -17.42 -4.03
CA GLU A 314 -18.78 -18.38 -4.83
C GLU A 314 -20.28 -18.24 -4.56
N MET A 315 -20.66 -18.14 -3.27
CA MET A 315 -22.05 -17.96 -2.86
C MET A 315 -22.66 -16.63 -3.34
N PHE A 316 -21.86 -15.59 -3.58
CA PHE A 316 -22.36 -14.36 -4.19
C PHE A 316 -22.44 -14.46 -5.71
N HIS A 317 -21.60 -15.28 -6.35
CA HIS A 317 -21.83 -15.67 -7.74
C HIS A 317 -23.14 -16.45 -7.92
N SER A 318 -23.53 -17.34 -7.00
CA SER A 318 -24.85 -18.02 -7.02
C SER A 318 -26.01 -17.01 -7.06
N LEU A 319 -25.90 -15.91 -6.32
CA LEU A 319 -26.84 -14.77 -6.35
C LEU A 319 -26.74 -13.90 -7.63
N GLY A 320 -25.96 -14.33 -8.64
CA GLY A 320 -25.82 -13.67 -9.94
C GLY A 320 -24.74 -12.59 -10.01
N ALA A 321 -23.85 -12.45 -9.02
CA ALA A 321 -22.76 -11.48 -9.08
C ALA A 321 -21.64 -11.91 -10.06
N PRO A 322 -21.11 -11.01 -10.89
CA PRO A 322 -19.93 -11.24 -11.71
C PRO A 322 -18.63 -10.82 -11.00
N ASP A 323 -17.49 -11.21 -11.57
CA ASP A 323 -16.17 -10.81 -11.12
C ASP A 323 -15.85 -9.32 -11.36
N LEU A 324 -15.06 -8.75 -10.45
CA LEU A 324 -14.51 -7.40 -10.51
C LEU A 324 -12.98 -7.36 -10.73
N TYR A 325 -12.37 -8.51 -11.03
CA TYR A 325 -11.04 -8.59 -11.65
C TYR A 325 -11.14 -8.86 -13.17
N ARG A 326 -10.03 -8.70 -13.90
CA ARG A 326 -9.92 -9.02 -15.33
C ARG A 326 -9.30 -10.39 -15.51
N TYR A 327 -9.72 -11.12 -16.53
CA TYR A 327 -9.20 -12.45 -16.85
C TYR A 327 -7.96 -12.39 -17.76
N GLU A 328 -8.02 -11.66 -18.88
CA GLU A 328 -6.86 -11.50 -19.77
C GLU A 328 -5.90 -10.40 -19.29
N ASN A 329 -6.36 -9.15 -19.27
CA ASN A 329 -5.51 -7.98 -18.99
C ASN A 329 -5.31 -7.75 -17.48
N THR A 330 -4.63 -8.71 -16.85
CA THR A 330 -4.29 -8.78 -15.42
C THR A 330 -3.21 -7.80 -14.98
N GLU A 331 -2.59 -7.02 -15.89
CA GLU A 331 -1.63 -5.95 -15.54
C GLU A 331 -2.28 -4.85 -14.66
N ILE A 332 -3.61 -4.72 -14.73
CA ILE A 332 -4.41 -3.81 -13.92
C ILE A 332 -5.40 -4.60 -13.08
N THR A 333 -5.53 -4.21 -11.82
CA THR A 333 -6.47 -4.76 -10.85
C THR A 333 -7.59 -3.74 -10.66
N PRO A 334 -8.76 -3.83 -11.35
CA PRO A 334 -9.68 -2.69 -11.43
C PRO A 334 -10.16 -2.20 -10.06
N ILE A 335 -10.45 -3.12 -9.13
CA ILE A 335 -10.98 -2.84 -7.78
C ILE A 335 -10.06 -3.32 -6.64
N GLY A 336 -9.45 -4.50 -6.76
CA GLY A 336 -8.58 -5.07 -5.71
C GLY A 336 -9.32 -5.35 -4.39
N SER A 337 -8.59 -5.33 -3.27
CA SER A 337 -9.10 -5.68 -1.93
C SER A 337 -10.07 -4.66 -1.30
N TRP A 338 -10.76 -3.85 -2.10
CA TRP A 338 -11.91 -3.03 -1.70
C TRP A 338 -13.26 -3.73 -1.89
N ASP A 339 -13.31 -4.84 -2.63
CA ASP A 339 -14.54 -5.60 -2.90
C ASP A 339 -14.26 -7.10 -2.85
N LEU A 340 -15.18 -7.89 -2.32
CA LEU A 340 -15.09 -9.35 -2.30
C LEU A 340 -14.89 -9.91 -3.72
N MET A 341 -15.60 -9.38 -4.72
CA MET A 341 -15.51 -9.89 -6.09
C MET A 341 -14.22 -9.45 -6.83
N ALA A 342 -13.27 -8.84 -6.11
CA ALA A 342 -11.92 -8.56 -6.61
C ALA A 342 -10.79 -8.98 -5.65
N SER A 343 -11.11 -9.48 -4.45
CA SER A 343 -10.19 -10.16 -3.54
C SER A 343 -10.94 -10.79 -2.38
N ASN A 344 -10.58 -11.98 -1.93
CA ASN A 344 -11.20 -12.58 -0.74
C ASN A 344 -10.26 -12.53 0.47
N THR A 345 -10.05 -11.37 1.09
CA THR A 345 -9.25 -11.29 2.34
C THR A 345 -9.88 -12.14 3.44
N ASN A 346 -9.15 -12.53 4.49
CA ASN A 346 -9.69 -13.37 5.57
C ASN A 346 -9.53 -12.69 6.96
N PRO A 347 -10.62 -12.24 7.64
CA PRO A 347 -12.03 -12.25 7.22
C PRO A 347 -12.32 -11.45 5.94
N PRO A 348 -13.45 -11.72 5.25
CA PRO A 348 -13.83 -11.01 4.04
C PRO A 348 -14.11 -9.52 4.30
N GLN A 349 -13.68 -8.68 3.36
CA GLN A 349 -14.28 -7.36 3.20
C GLN A 349 -15.68 -7.47 2.58
N HIS A 350 -16.51 -6.45 2.75
CA HIS A 350 -17.78 -6.37 2.03
C HIS A 350 -17.56 -6.17 0.53
N MET A 351 -18.46 -6.70 -0.28
CA MET A 351 -18.67 -6.16 -1.62
C MET A 351 -19.16 -4.70 -1.54
N SER A 352 -18.84 -3.91 -2.56
CA SER A 352 -19.22 -2.50 -2.69
C SER A 352 -20.74 -2.33 -2.71
N ALA A 353 -21.22 -1.15 -2.34
CA ALA A 353 -22.64 -0.84 -2.32
C ALA A 353 -23.28 -0.95 -3.72
N TRP A 354 -22.52 -0.76 -4.80
CA TRP A 354 -23.02 -1.01 -6.15
C TRP A 354 -23.34 -2.50 -6.36
N MET A 355 -22.46 -3.42 -5.93
CA MET A 355 -22.70 -4.85 -6.00
C MET A 355 -23.87 -5.28 -5.10
N LYS A 356 -23.94 -4.74 -3.86
CA LYS A 356 -25.07 -4.97 -2.95
C LYS A 356 -26.42 -4.51 -3.52
N TYR A 357 -26.42 -3.48 -4.36
CA TYR A 357 -27.59 -3.01 -5.09
C TYR A 357 -27.89 -3.90 -6.32
N ARG A 358 -26.98 -3.96 -7.30
CA ARG A 358 -27.24 -4.58 -8.62
C ARG A 358 -27.41 -6.09 -8.55
N TYR A 359 -26.63 -6.76 -7.71
CA TYR A 359 -26.55 -8.22 -7.64
C TYR A 359 -27.05 -8.78 -6.30
N GLY A 360 -26.81 -8.08 -5.19
CA GLY A 360 -27.38 -8.44 -3.89
C GLY A 360 -28.85 -8.09 -3.71
N GLN A 361 -29.37 -7.09 -4.44
CA GLN A 361 -30.72 -6.52 -4.26
C GLN A 361 -31.02 -5.96 -2.84
N TRP A 362 -30.01 -5.88 -1.96
CA TRP A 362 -30.14 -5.48 -0.55
C TRP A 362 -30.15 -3.97 -0.30
N LEU A 363 -30.17 -3.15 -1.35
CA LEU A 363 -30.16 -1.69 -1.27
C LEU A 363 -31.21 -1.06 -2.19
N PRO A 364 -31.79 0.09 -1.82
CA PRO A 364 -32.67 0.84 -2.71
C PRO A 364 -31.91 1.44 -3.90
N GLU A 365 -32.65 1.85 -4.94
CA GLU A 365 -32.14 2.57 -6.13
C GLU A 365 -31.14 3.68 -5.73
N PRO A 366 -29.86 3.61 -6.18
CA PRO A 366 -28.83 4.56 -5.81
C PRO A 366 -29.18 6.00 -6.23
N PRO A 367 -29.33 6.94 -5.28
CA PRO A 367 -29.68 8.32 -5.59
C PRO A 367 -28.61 8.98 -6.47
N THR A 368 -29.04 9.54 -7.60
CA THR A 368 -28.16 10.29 -8.51
C THR A 368 -28.15 11.77 -8.14
N ILE A 369 -26.96 12.32 -7.87
CA ILE A 369 -26.75 13.73 -7.58
C ILE A 369 -26.72 14.52 -8.90
N THR A 370 -27.58 15.54 -8.99
CA THR A 370 -27.73 16.41 -10.17
C THR A 370 -27.66 17.90 -9.84
N GLU A 371 -27.41 18.25 -8.58
CA GLU A 371 -27.30 19.64 -8.08
C GLU A 371 -26.00 19.82 -7.30
N SER A 372 -25.51 21.05 -7.18
CA SER A 372 -24.32 21.35 -6.38
C SER A 372 -24.68 21.50 -4.90
N GLY A 373 -23.87 20.93 -4.00
CA GLY A 373 -24.12 21.02 -2.56
C GLY A 373 -23.24 20.10 -1.70
N THR A 374 -23.48 20.15 -0.40
CA THR A 374 -22.85 19.27 0.60
C THR A 374 -23.69 18.01 0.79
N TYR A 375 -23.04 16.85 0.72
CA TYR A 375 -23.63 15.52 0.86
C TYR A 375 -22.91 14.75 1.99
N SER A 376 -23.51 13.65 2.44
CA SER A 376 -22.86 12.75 3.40
C SER A 376 -23.28 11.29 3.19
N LEU A 377 -22.39 10.36 3.55
CA LEU A 377 -22.61 8.92 3.41
C LEU A 377 -22.27 8.18 4.70
N HIS A 378 -23.07 7.17 5.05
CA HIS A 378 -22.78 6.17 6.06
C HIS A 378 -21.88 5.04 5.50
N PRO A 379 -21.11 4.33 6.35
CA PRO A 379 -20.33 3.19 5.91
C PRO A 379 -21.18 2.07 5.27
N VAL A 380 -20.70 1.49 4.16
CA VAL A 380 -21.32 0.33 3.50
C VAL A 380 -21.45 -0.88 4.45
N ALA A 381 -20.55 -1.00 5.42
CA ALA A 381 -20.53 -2.06 6.43
C ALA A 381 -21.55 -1.88 7.58
N SER A 382 -22.22 -0.71 7.70
CA SER A 382 -23.06 -0.38 8.87
C SER A 382 -24.45 0.18 8.57
N SER A 383 -24.78 0.54 7.33
CA SER A 383 -26.11 1.06 6.97
C SER A 383 -26.63 0.50 5.63
N PRO A 384 -27.91 0.05 5.54
CA PRO A 384 -28.61 -0.25 4.29
C PRO A 384 -29.14 1.01 3.57
N SER A 385 -28.81 2.21 4.05
CA SER A 385 -29.37 3.47 3.54
C SER A 385 -28.36 4.61 3.59
N ASN A 386 -28.43 5.50 2.59
CA ASN A 386 -27.53 6.64 2.45
C ASN A 386 -26.03 6.23 2.55
N ASN A 387 -25.68 5.14 1.87
CA ASN A 387 -24.34 4.53 1.82
C ASN A 387 -23.71 4.59 0.41
N ILE A 388 -24.51 4.94 -0.60
CA ILE A 388 -24.12 5.10 -2.01
C ILE A 388 -24.75 6.36 -2.61
N TYR A 389 -23.99 7.07 -3.46
CA TYR A 389 -24.50 8.04 -4.42
C TYR A 389 -23.96 7.76 -5.82
N LEU A 390 -24.74 8.10 -6.84
CA LEU A 390 -24.27 8.20 -8.22
C LEU A 390 -24.05 9.67 -8.61
N VAL A 391 -23.04 9.94 -9.43
CA VAL A 391 -22.86 11.24 -10.10
C VAL A 391 -22.74 11.00 -11.60
N ASN A 392 -23.44 11.77 -12.43
CA ASN A 392 -23.34 11.61 -13.89
C ASN A 392 -21.99 12.09 -14.40
N SER A 393 -21.35 11.32 -15.30
CA SER A 393 -20.18 11.82 -16.03
C SER A 393 -20.61 12.72 -17.19
N TRP A 394 -19.72 13.63 -17.59
CA TRP A 394 -19.75 14.33 -18.88
C TRP A 394 -19.84 13.35 -20.07
N ASN A 395 -19.30 12.13 -19.95
CA ASN A 395 -19.53 11.03 -20.88
C ASN A 395 -20.77 10.20 -20.45
N ASN A 396 -21.83 10.23 -21.26
CA ASN A 396 -23.09 9.52 -21.02
C ASN A 396 -22.99 7.98 -20.88
N GLN A 397 -21.87 7.35 -21.25
CA GLN A 397 -21.64 5.92 -21.00
C GLN A 397 -21.25 5.62 -19.53
N ASN A 398 -20.76 6.63 -18.80
CA ASN A 398 -20.18 6.44 -17.47
C ASN A 398 -20.92 7.26 -16.40
N LYS A 399 -20.85 6.75 -15.17
CA LYS A 399 -21.17 7.48 -13.94
C LYS A 399 -19.98 7.37 -12.98
N TYR A 400 -20.05 8.12 -11.89
CA TYR A 400 -19.26 7.86 -10.69
C TYR A 400 -20.14 7.19 -9.65
N VAL A 401 -19.57 6.22 -8.93
CA VAL A 401 -20.12 5.73 -7.66
C VAL A 401 -19.30 6.35 -6.54
N LEU A 402 -20.00 6.88 -5.53
CA LEU A 402 -19.42 7.36 -4.28
C LEU A 402 -19.95 6.47 -3.15
N GLU A 403 -19.04 5.85 -2.39
CA GLU A 403 -19.38 5.08 -1.17
C GLU A 403 -18.39 5.38 -0.03
N TYR A 404 -18.83 5.25 1.22
CA TYR A 404 -17.94 5.38 2.39
C TYR A 404 -17.54 4.00 2.90
N ARG A 405 -16.22 3.72 3.01
CA ARG A 405 -15.72 2.47 3.58
C ARG A 405 -14.94 2.67 4.88
N LYS A 406 -15.31 1.83 5.85
CA LYS A 406 -14.86 1.84 7.25
C LYS A 406 -15.19 0.47 7.88
N PRO A 407 -14.28 -0.14 8.66
CA PRO A 407 -14.55 -1.38 9.39
C PRO A 407 -15.78 -1.28 10.30
N HIS A 408 -16.58 -2.35 10.34
CA HIS A 408 -17.73 -2.45 11.25
C HIS A 408 -18.02 -3.93 11.55
N GLY A 409 -18.21 -4.26 12.84
CA GLY A 409 -18.26 -5.65 13.29
C GLY A 409 -16.95 -6.38 13.02
N LEU A 410 -17.04 -7.57 12.43
CA LEU A 410 -15.89 -8.41 12.05
C LEU A 410 -15.27 -8.02 10.70
N TYR A 411 -16.06 -7.41 9.81
CA TYR A 411 -15.73 -7.26 8.39
C TYR A 411 -15.22 -5.85 8.05
N ASP A 412 -14.68 -5.68 6.85
CA ASP A 412 -13.94 -4.49 6.39
C ASP A 412 -12.68 -4.13 7.23
N GLY A 413 -12.34 -4.88 8.29
CA GLY A 413 -11.13 -4.70 9.09
C GLY A 413 -9.80 -4.98 8.37
N THR A 414 -9.89 -5.55 7.16
CA THR A 414 -8.79 -5.92 6.26
C THR A 414 -8.59 -4.94 5.10
N LEU A 415 -9.38 -3.86 5.01
CA LEU A 415 -9.34 -2.91 3.91
C LEU A 415 -7.98 -2.17 3.80
N PRO A 416 -7.57 -1.74 2.59
CA PRO A 416 -6.30 -1.04 2.37
C PRO A 416 -6.16 0.29 3.12
N ASP A 417 -7.26 1.02 3.31
CA ASP A 417 -7.37 2.27 4.10
C ASP A 417 -8.86 2.50 4.47
N GLN A 418 -9.22 3.69 4.94
CA GLN A 418 -10.60 4.09 5.26
C GLN A 418 -10.91 5.48 4.70
N GLY A 419 -12.14 5.70 4.23
CA GLY A 419 -12.55 6.98 3.65
C GLY A 419 -13.62 6.86 2.56
N LEU A 420 -13.93 8.01 1.96
CA LEU A 420 -14.79 8.10 0.79
C LEU A 420 -14.04 7.53 -0.41
N LEU A 421 -14.67 6.60 -1.13
CA LEU A 421 -14.14 5.99 -2.34
C LEU A 421 -14.86 6.53 -3.57
N VAL A 422 -14.13 6.61 -4.68
CA VAL A 422 -14.67 7.03 -5.98
C VAL A 422 -14.40 5.94 -7.00
N TYR A 423 -15.45 5.48 -7.66
CA TYR A 423 -15.36 4.51 -8.75
C TYR A 423 -15.90 5.13 -10.03
N ARG A 424 -15.37 4.71 -11.18
CA ARG A 424 -16.07 4.78 -12.46
C ARG A 424 -17.05 3.62 -12.51
N LEU A 425 -18.27 3.89 -12.96
CA LEU A 425 -19.29 2.88 -13.29
C LEU A 425 -19.63 2.97 -14.78
N ASN A 426 -19.50 1.87 -15.53
CA ASN A 426 -20.04 1.71 -16.87
C ASN A 426 -21.18 0.67 -16.85
N GLN A 427 -22.42 1.12 -16.97
CA GLN A 427 -23.59 0.25 -16.96
C GLN A 427 -23.82 -0.51 -18.29
N SER A 428 -22.92 -0.39 -19.28
CA SER A 428 -23.01 -1.11 -20.57
C SER A 428 -22.38 -2.51 -20.57
N VAL A 429 -21.91 -2.97 -19.42
CA VAL A 429 -21.26 -4.27 -19.18
C VAL A 429 -21.67 -4.81 -17.81
N GLU A 430 -21.31 -6.06 -17.53
CA GLU A 430 -21.53 -6.75 -16.26
C GLU A 430 -20.19 -7.33 -15.81
N GLY A 431 -19.73 -6.94 -14.63
CA GLY A 431 -18.40 -7.27 -14.13
C GLY A 431 -17.24 -6.63 -14.91
N ASN A 432 -16.05 -7.14 -14.63
CA ASN A 432 -14.77 -6.67 -15.16
C ASN A 432 -13.97 -7.76 -15.89
N ALA A 433 -14.45 -9.01 -15.88
CA ALA A 433 -13.80 -10.19 -16.47
C ALA A 433 -13.18 -9.93 -17.85
N ASP A 434 -14.01 -9.42 -18.76
CA ASP A 434 -13.68 -9.17 -20.17
C ASP A 434 -13.14 -7.74 -20.43
N GLY A 435 -12.77 -7.00 -19.36
CA GLY A 435 -12.44 -5.58 -19.42
C GLY A 435 -11.06 -5.24 -20.02
N PRO A 436 -10.87 -4.02 -20.56
CA PRO A 436 -11.78 -2.87 -20.53
C PRO A 436 -12.79 -2.82 -21.71
N PRO A 437 -13.98 -2.22 -21.52
CA PRO A 437 -14.41 -1.47 -20.34
C PRO A 437 -14.79 -2.37 -19.17
N ASP A 438 -14.28 -2.02 -17.99
CA ASP A 438 -14.72 -2.57 -16.70
C ASP A 438 -16.07 -1.95 -16.31
N GLU A 439 -16.99 -2.72 -15.71
CA GLU A 439 -18.17 -2.18 -15.04
C GLU A 439 -17.76 -1.22 -13.94
N LEU A 440 -16.92 -1.67 -12.99
CA LEU A 440 -16.40 -0.85 -11.90
C LEU A 440 -14.87 -0.71 -11.96
N TYR A 441 -14.38 0.51 -11.76
CA TYR A 441 -12.94 0.81 -11.64
C TYR A 441 -12.71 1.85 -10.54
N ILE A 442 -11.88 1.57 -9.54
CA ILE A 442 -11.64 2.50 -8.40
C ILE A 442 -10.49 3.46 -8.69
N TYR A 443 -10.75 4.77 -8.58
CA TYR A 443 -9.74 5.81 -8.87
C TYR A 443 -8.73 5.94 -7.72
N ARG A 444 -7.44 5.92 -8.07
CA ARG A 444 -6.34 5.91 -7.10
C ARG A 444 -5.03 6.46 -7.69
N PRO A 445 -4.17 7.14 -6.91
CA PRO A 445 -2.92 7.75 -7.37
C PRO A 445 -2.05 6.86 -8.25
N GLY A 446 -1.57 7.43 -9.36
CA GLY A 446 -0.73 6.76 -10.35
C GLY A 446 -1.47 5.80 -11.29
N ALA A 447 -2.75 5.49 -11.08
CA ALA A 447 -3.49 4.58 -11.93
C ALA A 447 -4.01 5.26 -13.22
N ASN A 448 -4.19 4.47 -14.29
CA ASN A 448 -4.97 4.81 -15.47
C ASN A 448 -5.74 3.57 -15.97
N ASN A 449 -6.72 3.73 -16.87
CA ASN A 449 -7.61 2.62 -17.25
C ASN A 449 -6.91 1.42 -17.96
N ASN A 450 -5.78 1.68 -18.64
CA ASN A 450 -5.27 0.83 -19.72
C ASN A 450 -3.81 0.39 -19.56
N SER A 451 -2.97 1.05 -18.75
CA SER A 451 -1.55 0.70 -18.60
C SER A 451 -0.84 0.99 -17.26
N MET A 452 -1.53 1.50 -16.24
CA MET A 452 -0.90 1.75 -14.92
C MET A 452 -1.84 1.40 -13.79
N ASN A 453 -1.37 0.57 -12.85
CA ASN A 453 -2.22 0.00 -11.80
C ASN A 453 -2.35 0.91 -10.55
N GLY A 454 -1.37 1.79 -10.28
CA GLY A 454 -1.40 2.75 -9.16
C GLY A 454 -1.40 2.13 -7.76
N TRP A 455 -1.63 2.96 -6.73
CA TRP A 455 -1.54 2.57 -5.32
C TRP A 455 -2.92 2.31 -4.72
N ILE A 456 -3.20 1.07 -4.31
CA ILE A 456 -4.56 0.66 -3.90
C ILE A 456 -4.99 1.16 -2.52
N SER A 457 -4.04 1.40 -1.61
CA SER A 457 -4.24 2.11 -0.33
C SER A 457 -4.81 3.50 -0.56
N ASP A 458 -4.18 4.25 -1.46
CA ASP A 458 -4.40 5.67 -1.68
C ASP A 458 -5.71 5.99 -2.45
N ALA A 459 -6.59 5.00 -2.65
CA ALA A 459 -7.92 5.19 -3.20
C ALA A 459 -8.83 6.03 -2.28
N ALA A 460 -8.58 6.01 -0.97
CA ALA A 460 -9.42 6.67 0.03
C ALA A 460 -9.24 8.20 0.10
N TYR A 461 -10.36 8.91 0.15
CA TYR A 461 -10.45 10.35 0.37
C TYR A 461 -10.98 10.65 1.78
N SER A 462 -10.22 11.42 2.55
CA SER A 462 -10.58 11.89 3.90
C SER A 462 -9.73 13.10 4.30
N ALA A 463 -10.15 13.80 5.35
CA ALA A 463 -9.35 14.86 5.96
C ALA A 463 -8.05 14.31 6.58
N GLU A 464 -8.09 13.10 7.12
CA GLU A 464 -6.98 12.42 7.77
C GLU A 464 -5.91 11.93 6.78
N SER A 465 -6.29 11.44 5.59
CA SER A 465 -5.34 11.10 4.51
C SER A 465 -4.81 12.33 3.77
N GLY A 466 -5.37 13.51 4.03
CA GLY A 466 -5.11 14.75 3.29
C GLY A 466 -5.68 14.77 1.87
N ARG A 467 -6.33 13.68 1.44
CA ARG A 467 -6.95 13.55 0.11
C ARG A 467 -8.39 14.04 0.20
N THR A 468 -8.57 15.36 0.24
CA THR A 468 -9.88 16.00 0.46
C THR A 468 -10.63 16.40 -0.82
N ARG A 469 -10.09 16.08 -2.00
CA ARG A 469 -10.54 16.60 -3.30
C ARG A 469 -10.19 15.68 -4.47
N MET A 470 -11.12 15.53 -5.42
CA MET A 470 -10.92 14.89 -6.72
C MET A 470 -11.56 15.72 -7.84
N THR A 471 -10.73 16.13 -8.80
CA THR A 471 -11.09 17.06 -9.90
C THR A 471 -10.36 16.70 -11.19
N GLU A 472 -10.66 17.41 -12.28
CA GLU A 472 -9.95 17.28 -13.57
C GLU A 472 -8.48 17.78 -13.58
N TYR A 473 -7.98 18.28 -12.44
CA TYR A 473 -6.55 18.57 -12.22
C TYR A 473 -5.92 17.73 -11.10
N THR A 474 -6.69 16.82 -10.50
CA THR A 474 -6.16 15.78 -9.60
C THR A 474 -5.52 14.67 -10.46
N VAL A 475 -4.58 13.90 -9.90
CA VAL A 475 -3.95 12.76 -10.59
C VAL A 475 -4.19 11.47 -9.79
N PRO A 476 -4.96 10.50 -10.32
CA PRO A 476 -5.76 10.59 -11.54
C PRO A 476 -6.91 11.61 -11.42
N SER A 477 -7.39 12.10 -12.55
CA SER A 477 -8.66 12.81 -12.63
C SER A 477 -9.83 11.82 -12.70
N GLY A 478 -11.07 12.31 -12.74
CA GLY A 478 -12.27 11.50 -12.96
C GLY A 478 -12.40 10.99 -14.40
N PHE A 479 -11.36 10.37 -14.96
CA PHE A 479 -11.31 10.03 -16.36
C PHE A 479 -12.37 9.00 -16.80
N SER A 480 -12.98 9.23 -17.95
CA SER A 480 -13.76 8.19 -18.65
C SER A 480 -12.84 7.09 -19.21
N THR A 481 -13.42 5.97 -19.65
CA THR A 481 -12.73 4.77 -20.20
C THR A 481 -11.58 5.05 -21.18
N ASN A 482 -11.66 6.14 -21.95
CA ASN A 482 -10.66 6.55 -22.95
C ASN A 482 -9.60 7.53 -22.40
N ASN A 483 -9.44 7.61 -21.08
CA ASN A 483 -8.62 8.59 -20.36
C ASN A 483 -8.98 10.07 -20.67
N LEU A 484 -10.22 10.34 -21.11
CA LEU A 484 -10.73 11.71 -21.36
C LEU A 484 -11.43 12.26 -20.11
N PRO A 485 -11.42 13.60 -19.86
CA PRO A 485 -12.13 14.24 -18.75
C PRO A 485 -13.57 13.78 -18.64
N GLY A 486 -14.02 13.53 -17.40
CA GLY A 486 -15.34 12.98 -17.11
C GLY A 486 -16.22 13.88 -16.24
N GLY A 487 -15.71 14.97 -15.69
CA GLY A 487 -16.54 16.00 -15.05
C GLY A 487 -16.87 15.78 -13.57
N LEU A 488 -16.11 14.94 -12.84
CA LEU A 488 -16.24 14.92 -11.37
C LEU A 488 -15.59 16.17 -10.75
N TYR A 489 -16.34 16.83 -9.87
CA TYR A 489 -15.82 17.89 -8.99
C TYR A 489 -16.21 17.61 -7.53
N LEU A 490 -15.40 16.78 -6.88
CA LEU A 490 -15.52 16.41 -5.47
C LEU A 490 -14.50 17.20 -4.64
N TYR A 491 -14.91 17.83 -3.54
CA TYR A 491 -14.03 18.58 -2.66
C TYR A 491 -14.55 18.61 -1.21
N ASN A 492 -13.77 19.22 -0.30
CA ASN A 492 -14.08 19.32 1.13
C ASN A 492 -14.46 17.98 1.80
N VAL A 493 -13.85 16.86 1.36
CA VAL A 493 -14.09 15.56 1.99
C VAL A 493 -13.60 15.61 3.45
N GLY A 494 -14.52 15.35 4.37
CA GLY A 494 -14.37 15.58 5.80
C GLY A 494 -13.65 14.46 6.57
N THR A 495 -13.76 14.52 7.88
CA THR A 495 -13.21 13.52 8.81
C THR A 495 -14.05 12.24 8.84
N MET A 496 -13.42 11.15 9.27
CA MET A 496 -14.01 9.81 9.26
C MET A 496 -14.96 9.55 10.44
N GLY A 497 -16.18 10.08 10.37
CA GLY A 497 -17.22 9.98 11.41
C GLY A 497 -18.14 8.75 11.31
N GLU A 498 -19.35 8.85 11.89
CA GLU A 498 -20.48 7.94 11.63
C GLU A 498 -21.08 8.13 10.22
N THR A 499 -20.80 9.30 9.64
CA THR A 499 -20.84 9.58 8.20
C THR A 499 -19.52 10.23 7.80
N ILE A 500 -19.21 10.22 6.51
CA ILE A 500 -18.25 11.16 5.91
C ILE A 500 -19.03 12.21 5.10
N THR A 501 -18.63 13.47 5.19
CA THR A 501 -19.24 14.60 4.47
C THR A 501 -18.36 15.02 3.30
N PHE A 502 -18.94 15.55 2.23
CA PHE A 502 -18.19 16.08 1.08
C PHE A 502 -19.04 17.08 0.28
N ASP A 503 -18.39 17.99 -0.44
CA ASP A 503 -19.04 18.89 -1.38
C ASP A 503 -18.90 18.39 -2.82
N LEU A 504 -19.97 18.57 -3.61
CA LEU A 504 -19.98 18.35 -5.06
C LEU A 504 -20.39 19.64 -5.79
N ARG A 505 -19.69 19.92 -6.89
CA ARG A 505 -20.04 20.98 -7.85
C ARG A 505 -20.44 20.33 -9.18
N ILE A 506 -21.67 20.59 -9.62
CA ILE A 506 -22.24 20.08 -10.87
C ILE A 506 -22.26 21.24 -11.88
N THR A 507 -21.45 21.12 -12.94
CA THR A 507 -21.18 22.17 -13.92
C THR A 507 -20.58 21.56 -15.20
N ASP A 508 -20.80 22.15 -16.36
CA ASP A 508 -20.20 21.75 -17.64
C ASP A 508 -18.79 22.37 -17.88
N ILE A 509 -18.22 23.14 -16.93
CA ILE A 509 -16.89 23.78 -17.04
C ILE A 509 -16.07 23.73 -15.73
N HIS A 510 -14.79 23.34 -15.78
CA HIS A 510 -13.88 23.26 -14.63
C HIS A 510 -12.57 24.05 -14.87
N LEU A 511 -12.27 25.02 -14.00
CA LEU A 511 -10.99 25.72 -13.92
C LEU A 511 -9.88 24.74 -13.48
N THR A 512 -8.83 24.61 -14.28
CA THR A 512 -7.67 23.75 -13.98
C THR A 512 -6.41 24.52 -13.56
N SER A 513 -6.32 25.83 -13.87
CA SER A 513 -5.28 26.72 -13.36
C SER A 513 -5.80 28.16 -13.27
N PRO A 514 -5.57 28.89 -12.15
CA PRO A 514 -4.86 28.49 -10.93
C PRO A 514 -5.74 27.71 -9.94
N GLN A 515 -5.18 26.67 -9.31
CA GLN A 515 -5.87 25.78 -8.34
C GLN A 515 -4.98 25.34 -7.15
N THR A 516 -3.85 26.01 -6.94
CA THR A 516 -2.90 25.84 -5.83
C THR A 516 -2.49 27.22 -5.28
N GLU A 517 -1.81 27.25 -4.14
CA GLU A 517 -1.22 28.46 -3.54
C GLU A 517 -0.08 29.02 -4.44
N LEU A 518 -0.47 29.73 -5.50
CA LEU A 518 0.43 30.40 -6.42
C LEU A 518 0.60 31.87 -6.03
N THR A 519 1.80 32.41 -6.24
CA THR A 519 2.04 33.86 -6.20
C THR A 519 2.25 34.35 -7.63
N TRP A 520 1.35 35.19 -8.11
CA TRP A 520 1.47 35.91 -9.37
C TRP A 520 2.00 37.33 -9.13
N PHE A 521 2.71 37.87 -10.11
CA PHE A 521 3.27 39.22 -10.06
C PHE A 521 2.55 40.17 -11.01
N SER A 522 2.34 41.42 -10.58
CA SER A 522 1.77 42.48 -11.43
C SER A 522 2.55 42.66 -12.74
N GLY A 523 1.86 43.05 -13.82
CA GLY A 523 2.46 43.25 -15.14
C GLY A 523 2.92 41.98 -15.87
N THR A 524 3.03 40.82 -15.21
CA THR A 524 3.31 39.55 -15.89
C THR A 524 2.12 39.07 -16.71
N SER A 525 2.36 38.14 -17.64
CA SER A 525 1.30 37.40 -18.35
C SER A 525 1.16 36.01 -17.73
N GLN A 526 -0.07 35.60 -17.38
CA GLN A 526 -0.35 34.30 -16.75
C GLN A 526 -1.35 33.49 -17.56
N GLN A 527 -1.22 32.16 -17.56
CA GLN A 527 -2.14 31.27 -18.27
C GLN A 527 -3.24 30.74 -17.34
N ILE A 528 -4.48 31.13 -17.64
CA ILE A 528 -5.68 30.54 -17.07
C ILE A 528 -6.07 29.36 -17.96
N THR A 529 -6.32 28.19 -17.36
CA THR A 529 -6.71 26.98 -18.11
C THR A 529 -7.95 26.33 -17.53
N TRP A 530 -8.70 25.64 -18.38
CA TRP A 530 -9.91 24.90 -17.99
C TRP A 530 -10.16 23.70 -18.89
N VAL A 531 -11.03 22.81 -18.43
CA VAL A 531 -11.69 21.81 -19.27
C VAL A 531 -13.19 22.06 -19.25
N SER A 532 -13.90 21.57 -20.27
CA SER A 532 -15.36 21.66 -20.32
C SER A 532 -15.94 20.41 -20.96
N ARG A 533 -17.21 20.13 -20.68
CA ARG A 533 -17.95 19.00 -21.26
C ARG A 533 -18.00 19.05 -22.79
N ASN A 534 -18.02 20.26 -23.35
CA ASN A 534 -17.99 20.47 -24.79
C ASN A 534 -17.38 21.82 -25.15
N ASN A 535 -16.39 21.83 -26.04
CA ASN A 535 -15.62 23.00 -26.45
C ASN A 535 -16.39 23.95 -27.42
N ASN A 536 -17.71 24.10 -27.23
CA ASN A 536 -18.54 25.01 -28.01
C ASN A 536 -18.77 26.33 -27.27
N GLY A 537 -19.11 27.37 -28.02
CA GLY A 537 -19.48 28.67 -27.47
C GLY A 537 -18.30 29.46 -26.92
N THR A 538 -18.57 30.27 -25.90
CA THR A 538 -17.61 31.20 -25.31
C THR A 538 -17.62 31.15 -23.79
N VAL A 539 -16.51 31.59 -23.19
CA VAL A 539 -16.32 31.70 -21.74
C VAL A 539 -16.19 33.18 -21.37
N LYS A 540 -16.63 33.51 -20.15
CA LYS A 540 -16.33 34.74 -19.43
C LYS A 540 -15.38 34.40 -18.29
N ILE A 541 -14.38 35.24 -18.06
CA ILE A 541 -13.42 35.15 -16.94
C ILE A 541 -13.60 36.37 -16.05
N GLU A 542 -13.84 36.12 -14.77
CA GLU A 542 -14.01 37.13 -13.73
C GLU A 542 -12.97 36.94 -12.62
N PHE A 543 -12.52 38.04 -12.05
CA PHE A 543 -11.48 38.10 -11.03
C PHE A 543 -11.98 38.77 -9.76
N SER A 544 -11.56 38.25 -8.60
CA SER A 544 -11.77 38.82 -7.27
C SER A 544 -10.40 39.01 -6.61
N ASN A 545 -10.18 40.15 -5.96
CA ASN A 545 -9.03 40.37 -5.06
C ASN A 545 -9.39 40.27 -3.56
N ASN A 546 -10.63 39.88 -3.22
CA ASN A 546 -11.18 40.00 -1.87
C ASN A 546 -12.08 38.80 -1.47
N GLY A 547 -11.64 37.58 -1.78
CA GLY A 547 -12.30 36.35 -1.36
C GLY A 547 -13.70 36.16 -1.93
N GLY A 548 -13.94 36.66 -3.15
CA GLY A 548 -15.21 36.51 -3.88
C GLY A 548 -16.28 37.56 -3.54
N SER A 549 -15.94 38.58 -2.74
CA SER A 549 -16.91 39.61 -2.33
C SER A 549 -17.28 40.58 -3.45
N ASN A 550 -16.31 40.92 -4.32
CA ASN A 550 -16.50 41.71 -5.55
C ASN A 550 -15.86 40.97 -6.73
N TRP A 551 -16.41 41.16 -7.94
CA TRP A 551 -15.89 40.52 -9.16
C TRP A 551 -15.76 41.54 -10.30
N GLU A 552 -14.62 41.53 -10.98
CA GLU A 552 -14.30 42.33 -12.16
C GLU A 552 -14.12 41.42 -13.38
N VAL A 553 -14.55 41.84 -14.56
CA VAL A 553 -14.42 41.03 -15.80
C VAL A 553 -13.01 41.18 -16.36
N VAL A 554 -12.27 40.07 -16.43
CA VAL A 554 -10.96 39.97 -17.09
C VAL A 554 -11.16 39.86 -18.61
N ALA A 555 -12.05 38.96 -19.02
CA ALA A 555 -12.38 38.71 -20.42
C ALA A 555 -13.82 38.20 -20.56
N ASP A 556 -14.46 38.48 -21.68
CA ASP A 556 -15.77 37.91 -22.05
C ASP A 556 -15.81 37.63 -23.56
N GLY A 557 -16.64 36.68 -23.96
CA GLY A 557 -16.77 36.25 -25.35
C GLY A 557 -15.56 35.49 -25.91
N ILE A 558 -14.62 35.05 -25.06
CA ILE A 558 -13.44 34.29 -25.51
C ILE A 558 -13.84 32.86 -25.92
N PRO A 559 -13.23 32.25 -26.95
CA PRO A 559 -13.60 30.91 -27.39
C PRO A 559 -13.42 29.85 -26.29
N ASN A 560 -14.36 28.92 -26.17
CA ASN A 560 -14.25 27.80 -25.23
C ASN A 560 -13.25 26.73 -25.73
N ASN A 561 -11.95 27.03 -25.66
CA ASN A 561 -10.86 26.18 -26.17
C ASN A 561 -9.91 25.65 -25.06
N GLY A 562 -10.23 25.90 -23.79
CA GLY A 562 -9.50 25.42 -22.63
C GLY A 562 -8.36 26.30 -22.11
N SER A 563 -8.05 27.46 -22.74
CA SER A 563 -7.04 28.37 -22.19
C SER A 563 -7.19 29.84 -22.59
N TYR A 564 -6.74 30.72 -21.71
CA TYR A 564 -6.64 32.16 -21.92
C TYR A 564 -5.37 32.71 -21.28
N THR A 565 -4.63 33.56 -22.00
CA THR A 565 -3.51 34.31 -21.43
C THR A 565 -4.05 35.63 -20.88
N TRP A 566 -4.01 35.80 -19.56
CA TRP A 566 -4.22 37.11 -18.94
C TRP A 566 -2.90 37.89 -19.02
N ASP A 567 -2.79 38.73 -20.05
CA ASP A 567 -1.68 39.66 -20.19
C ASP A 567 -1.79 40.82 -19.19
N SER A 568 -0.68 41.15 -18.52
CA SER A 568 -0.56 42.22 -17.53
C SER A 568 -1.51 42.08 -16.33
N ILE A 569 -1.19 41.14 -15.43
CA ILE A 569 -1.81 41.00 -14.10
C ILE A 569 -1.88 42.37 -13.36
N PRO A 570 -2.98 42.69 -12.66
CA PRO A 570 -3.16 43.97 -11.97
C PRO A 570 -2.07 44.30 -10.94
N ASP A 571 -1.78 45.59 -10.79
CA ASP A 571 -0.87 46.12 -9.76
C ASP A 571 -1.59 46.25 -8.42
N ILE A 572 -1.61 45.15 -7.67
CA ILE A 572 -2.26 45.00 -6.35
C ILE A 572 -1.43 44.07 -5.45
N ASP A 573 -1.61 44.21 -4.14
CA ASP A 573 -1.15 43.23 -3.14
C ASP A 573 -2.40 42.58 -2.50
N SER A 574 -2.63 41.27 -2.73
CA SER A 574 -3.67 40.49 -2.05
C SER A 574 -3.39 38.98 -2.07
N GLU A 575 -3.54 38.35 -0.91
CA GLU A 575 -3.47 36.89 -0.70
C GLU A 575 -4.85 36.20 -0.87
N ASN A 576 -5.88 36.96 -1.24
CA ASN A 576 -7.27 36.49 -1.32
C ASN A 576 -7.81 36.59 -2.75
N CYS A 577 -6.95 36.28 -3.73
CA CYS A 577 -7.31 36.33 -5.14
C CYS A 577 -8.04 35.05 -5.58
N LEU A 578 -9.12 35.22 -6.34
CA LEU A 578 -9.92 34.14 -6.93
C LEU A 578 -10.22 34.46 -8.40
N LEU A 579 -10.33 33.41 -9.21
CA LEU A 579 -10.85 33.48 -10.57
C LEU A 579 -12.14 32.67 -10.67
N ARG A 580 -13.11 33.18 -11.44
CA ARG A 580 -14.34 32.47 -11.82
C ARG A 580 -14.46 32.42 -13.33
N LEU A 581 -14.83 31.26 -13.84
CA LEU A 581 -15.23 31.05 -15.23
C LEU A 581 -16.75 31.02 -15.31
N THR A 582 -17.34 31.49 -16.40
CA THR A 582 -18.74 31.23 -16.75
C THR A 582 -18.83 30.80 -18.20
N LEU A 583 -19.50 29.69 -18.47
CA LEU A 583 -19.77 29.19 -19.81
C LEU A 583 -21.03 29.90 -20.36
N ASN A 584 -20.85 30.77 -21.35
CA ASN A 584 -21.91 31.68 -21.82
C ASN A 584 -23.05 30.98 -22.60
N THR A 585 -22.99 29.68 -22.81
CA THR A 585 -24.04 28.90 -23.53
C THR A 585 -25.16 28.41 -22.62
N ASN A 586 -24.88 28.15 -21.35
CA ASN A 586 -25.84 27.65 -20.36
C ASN A 586 -25.86 28.48 -19.06
N GLY A 587 -24.78 29.22 -18.75
CA GLY A 587 -24.63 29.97 -17.50
C GLY A 587 -23.93 29.19 -16.38
N ASP A 588 -23.47 27.98 -16.65
CA ASP A 588 -22.66 27.18 -15.73
C ASP A 588 -21.35 27.89 -15.43
N TRP A 589 -20.81 27.67 -14.24
CA TRP A 589 -19.63 28.36 -13.75
C TRP A 589 -18.80 27.48 -12.83
N ASP A 590 -17.56 27.90 -12.61
CA ASP A 590 -16.63 27.30 -11.66
C ASP A 590 -15.62 28.35 -11.20
N GLU A 591 -15.02 28.17 -10.01
CA GLU A 591 -14.09 29.13 -9.42
C GLU A 591 -12.92 28.45 -8.69
N SER A 592 -11.82 29.18 -8.51
CA SER A 592 -10.69 28.76 -7.68
C SER A 592 -11.17 28.39 -6.28
N ILE A 593 -10.87 27.18 -5.80
CA ILE A 593 -11.21 26.77 -4.42
C ILE A 593 -10.15 27.25 -3.43
N ILE A 594 -8.88 27.22 -3.86
CA ILE A 594 -7.74 27.72 -3.07
C ILE A 594 -7.46 29.15 -3.56
N PRO A 595 -7.46 30.17 -2.67
CA PRO A 595 -7.02 31.50 -3.04
C PRO A 595 -5.56 31.49 -3.51
N PHE A 596 -5.28 32.29 -4.53
CA PHE A 596 -3.92 32.59 -4.94
C PHE A 596 -3.54 34.01 -4.47
N SER A 597 -2.26 34.33 -4.55
CA SER A 597 -1.74 35.67 -4.23
C SER A 597 -1.40 36.44 -5.51
N ILE A 598 -1.73 37.73 -5.54
CA ILE A 598 -1.09 38.69 -6.46
C ILE A 598 -0.26 39.66 -5.61
N VAL A 599 0.96 39.96 -6.08
CA VAL A 599 1.89 40.89 -5.43
C VAL A 599 2.33 41.94 -6.45
N GLY A 600 2.22 43.22 -6.07
CA GLY A 600 2.50 44.37 -6.93
C GLY A 600 3.98 44.70 -7.07
N GLN A 601 4.80 44.28 -6.11
CA GLN A 601 6.25 44.51 -6.08
C GLN A 601 6.99 43.38 -5.37
N VAL A 602 8.20 43.06 -5.85
CA VAL A 602 9.02 42.00 -5.23
C VAL A 602 9.37 42.39 -3.78
N ALA A 603 8.82 41.66 -2.81
CA ALA A 603 9.01 41.99 -1.41
C ALA A 603 10.48 41.83 -0.97
N ILE A 604 10.87 42.66 0.00
CA ILE A 604 12.24 42.73 0.51
C ILE A 604 12.44 41.63 1.58
N PRO A 605 13.52 40.83 1.53
CA PRO A 605 13.76 39.77 2.53
C PRO A 605 13.97 40.36 3.92
N THR A 606 13.27 39.80 4.92
CA THR A 606 13.51 40.13 6.33
C THR A 606 14.69 39.31 6.84
N LEU A 607 15.75 39.98 7.30
CA LEU A 607 16.94 39.31 7.82
C LEU A 607 16.67 38.72 9.21
N ILE A 608 17.11 37.48 9.46
CA ILE A 608 16.86 36.74 10.71
C ILE A 608 18.16 36.60 11.52
N TYR A 609 19.20 36.02 10.92
CA TYR A 609 20.47 35.74 11.59
C TYR A 609 21.66 35.93 10.63
N PRO A 610 22.84 36.44 11.05
CA PRO A 610 23.16 37.09 12.33
C PRO A 610 22.17 38.19 12.72
N GLU A 611 21.82 38.27 14.00
CA GLU A 611 21.03 39.40 14.51
C GLU A 611 21.79 40.72 14.29
N ASN A 612 21.05 41.82 14.13
CA ASN A 612 21.68 43.12 13.93
C ASN A 612 22.46 43.55 15.17
N GLN A 613 23.72 43.92 14.97
CA GLN A 613 24.71 44.25 16.00
C GLN A 613 25.16 43.06 16.86
N ALA A 614 25.02 41.82 16.37
CA ALA A 614 25.58 40.64 17.02
C ALA A 614 27.12 40.71 17.14
N GLU A 615 27.65 40.32 18.29
CA GLU A 615 29.10 40.32 18.59
C GLU A 615 29.65 38.88 18.73
N ALA A 616 30.98 38.75 18.67
CA ALA A 616 31.72 37.50 18.90
C ALA A 616 31.33 36.31 18.01
N LEU A 617 30.86 36.55 16.79
CA LEU A 617 30.43 35.49 15.87
C LEU A 617 31.60 34.72 15.22
N PRO A 618 31.40 33.46 14.81
CA PRO A 618 32.40 32.70 14.07
C PRO A 618 32.82 33.39 12.77
N THR A 619 34.03 33.06 12.29
CA THR A 619 34.64 33.61 11.07
C THR A 619 34.10 33.02 9.76
N ASN A 620 33.06 32.19 9.84
CA ASN A 620 32.34 31.60 8.71
C ASN A 620 30.82 31.45 8.99
N PRO A 621 30.14 32.54 9.39
CA PRO A 621 28.81 32.47 9.97
C PRO A 621 27.76 32.06 8.93
N VAL A 622 26.72 31.38 9.41
CA VAL A 622 25.50 31.15 8.62
C VAL A 622 24.64 32.41 8.67
N PHE A 623 24.10 32.78 7.52
CA PHE A 623 23.12 33.83 7.28
C PHE A 623 21.77 33.19 6.98
N GLN A 624 20.69 33.74 7.53
CA GLN A 624 19.31 33.26 7.33
C GLN A 624 18.35 34.44 7.18
N TRP A 625 17.36 34.32 6.30
CA TRP A 625 16.32 35.32 6.08
C TRP A 625 14.94 34.68 5.87
N GLN A 626 13.90 35.48 6.05
CA GLN A 626 12.52 35.10 5.75
C GLN A 626 12.39 34.86 4.23
N SER A 627 11.86 33.70 3.85
CA SER A 627 11.50 33.43 2.45
C SER A 627 10.43 34.41 1.96
N VAL A 628 10.60 34.91 0.73
CA VAL A 628 9.66 35.83 0.08
C VAL A 628 8.75 35.03 -0.88
N PRO A 629 7.41 35.15 -0.79
CA PRO A 629 6.50 34.54 -1.77
C PRO A 629 6.82 34.97 -3.22
N GLY A 630 6.81 34.00 -4.14
CA GLY A 630 7.17 34.21 -5.55
C GLY A 630 8.66 34.47 -5.82
N ALA A 631 9.54 34.42 -4.82
CA ALA A 631 10.98 34.48 -5.07
C ALA A 631 11.45 33.24 -5.85
N THR A 632 12.13 33.45 -6.99
CA THR A 632 12.80 32.37 -7.73
C THR A 632 14.21 32.12 -7.20
N SER A 633 14.83 33.15 -6.61
CA SER A 633 16.14 33.08 -5.92
C SER A 633 16.44 34.38 -5.15
N TYR A 634 17.62 34.50 -4.57
CA TYR A 634 18.10 35.65 -3.79
C TYR A 634 19.52 36.06 -4.20
N ASN A 635 19.80 37.36 -4.14
CA ASN A 635 21.13 37.93 -4.26
C ASN A 635 21.64 38.33 -2.88
N PHE A 636 22.77 37.77 -2.44
CA PHE A 636 23.40 38.03 -1.14
C PHE A 636 24.63 38.93 -1.31
N GLN A 637 24.82 39.87 -0.38
CA GLN A 637 26.01 40.75 -0.32
C GLN A 637 26.55 40.88 1.11
N LEU A 638 27.87 40.87 1.23
CA LEU A 638 28.65 41.02 2.46
C LEU A 638 29.80 42.01 2.23
N SER A 639 30.05 42.91 3.17
CA SER A 639 31.07 43.97 3.06
C SER A 639 31.61 44.41 4.43
N GLU A 640 32.84 44.90 4.49
CA GLU A 640 33.38 45.65 5.64
C GLU A 640 32.99 47.14 5.62
N ASP A 641 32.49 47.63 4.47
CA ASP A 641 31.97 48.98 4.27
C ASP A 641 30.43 48.98 4.40
N PRO A 642 29.83 49.80 5.29
CA PRO A 642 28.38 49.93 5.39
C PRO A 642 27.72 50.48 4.11
N GLY A 643 28.49 51.13 3.22
CA GLY A 643 28.05 51.55 1.90
C GLY A 643 28.00 50.45 0.84
N PHE A 644 28.59 49.27 1.10
CA PHE A 644 28.76 48.17 0.12
C PHE A 644 29.48 48.60 -1.17
N SER A 645 30.36 49.61 -1.10
CA SER A 645 31.15 50.09 -2.25
C SER A 645 32.27 49.13 -2.65
N VAL A 646 32.71 48.29 -1.72
CA VAL A 646 33.61 47.14 -1.94
C VAL A 646 32.97 45.92 -1.28
N LEU A 647 32.73 44.84 -2.02
CA LEU A 647 32.14 43.62 -1.48
C LEU A 647 33.23 42.65 -1.02
N THR A 648 33.11 42.16 0.21
CA THR A 648 33.93 41.04 0.73
C THR A 648 33.39 39.70 0.21
N GLY A 649 32.07 39.61 0.03
CA GLY A 649 31.40 38.45 -0.56
C GLY A 649 30.13 38.84 -1.30
N SER A 650 29.79 38.10 -2.36
CA SER A 650 28.52 38.23 -3.06
C SER A 650 28.14 36.91 -3.72
N ILE A 651 26.85 36.57 -3.66
CA ILE A 651 26.26 35.46 -4.43
C ILE A 651 25.05 36.01 -5.18
N LEU A 652 24.85 35.53 -6.40
CA LEU A 652 23.70 35.85 -7.24
C LEU A 652 22.88 34.58 -7.48
N ASN A 653 21.56 34.73 -7.57
CA ASN A 653 20.60 33.66 -7.85
C ASN A 653 20.72 32.45 -6.89
N HIS A 654 20.90 32.69 -5.60
CA HIS A 654 20.90 31.66 -4.56
C HIS A 654 19.47 31.16 -4.27
N HIS A 655 19.23 29.85 -4.28
CA HIS A 655 17.85 29.32 -4.21
C HIS A 655 17.33 29.06 -2.79
N ASP A 656 18.19 28.79 -1.80
CA ASP A 656 17.77 28.65 -0.39
C ASP A 656 17.62 30.02 0.30
N ASN A 657 16.88 30.07 1.41
CA ASN A 657 16.76 31.26 2.28
C ASN A 657 17.88 31.36 3.34
N GLN A 658 18.99 30.64 3.15
CA GLN A 658 20.14 30.62 4.05
C GLN A 658 21.46 30.40 3.28
N TYR A 659 22.56 30.97 3.77
CA TYR A 659 23.90 30.86 3.16
C TYR A 659 25.00 30.89 4.23
N GLN A 660 26.07 30.11 4.10
CA GLN A 660 27.23 30.13 5.00
C GLN A 660 28.44 30.77 4.32
N ALA A 661 28.89 31.93 4.83
CA ALA A 661 30.14 32.54 4.35
C ALA A 661 31.36 31.82 4.93
N SER A 662 32.56 32.10 4.40
CA SER A 662 33.82 31.52 4.87
C SER A 662 34.98 32.50 4.79
N GLY A 663 36.02 32.29 5.62
CA GLY A 663 37.27 33.05 5.57
C GLY A 663 37.16 34.53 5.96
N LEU A 664 36.23 34.89 6.85
CA LEU A 664 36.11 36.26 7.37
C LEU A 664 37.23 36.56 8.37
N THR A 665 37.68 37.82 8.44
CA THR A 665 38.74 38.22 9.38
C THR A 665 38.20 38.19 10.82
N PRO A 666 38.95 37.67 11.82
CA PRO A 666 38.61 37.79 13.24
C PRO A 666 38.47 39.25 13.70
N PHE A 667 37.72 39.49 14.78
CA PHE A 667 37.55 40.82 15.41
C PHE A 667 37.17 41.97 14.44
N THR A 668 36.43 41.66 13.37
CA THR A 668 36.15 42.57 12.26
C THR A 668 34.65 42.77 12.10
N THR A 669 34.23 44.02 11.87
CA THR A 669 32.82 44.37 11.63
C THR A 669 32.46 44.13 10.17
N TYR A 670 31.39 43.37 9.95
CA TYR A 670 30.82 43.09 8.64
C TYR A 670 29.37 43.57 8.56
N TYR A 671 28.95 43.97 7.36
CA TYR A 671 27.59 44.38 7.00
C TYR A 671 27.08 43.43 5.92
N TRP A 672 25.85 42.95 6.06
CA TRP A 672 25.23 42.04 5.10
C TRP A 672 23.80 42.44 4.75
N ARG A 673 23.37 42.09 3.54
CA ARG A 673 22.02 42.37 3.01
C ARG A 673 21.63 41.37 1.91
N VAL A 674 20.33 41.20 1.70
CA VAL A 674 19.78 40.27 0.71
C VAL A 674 18.73 40.97 -0.14
N GLY A 675 18.75 40.76 -1.46
CA GLY A 675 17.73 41.24 -2.39
C GLY A 675 17.05 40.07 -3.09
N THR A 676 15.73 40.10 -3.22
CA THR A 676 14.96 39.03 -3.89
C THR A 676 15.15 39.04 -5.40
N VAL A 677 15.11 37.88 -6.03
CA VAL A 677 15.00 37.70 -7.49
C VAL A 677 13.70 36.97 -7.79
N SER A 678 13.00 37.41 -8.83
CA SER A 678 11.70 36.90 -9.28
C SER A 678 11.57 37.06 -10.80
N ASP A 679 10.42 36.72 -11.37
CA ASP A 679 10.12 36.96 -12.79
C ASP A 679 9.99 38.45 -13.15
N LEU A 680 9.80 39.34 -12.15
CA LEU A 680 9.96 40.80 -12.31
C LEU A 680 11.43 41.26 -12.35
N GLY A 681 12.38 40.34 -12.18
CA GLY A 681 13.80 40.62 -12.03
C GLY A 681 14.23 40.76 -10.56
N THR A 682 15.30 41.53 -10.34
CA THR A 682 15.91 41.73 -9.02
C THR A 682 15.24 42.89 -8.27
N GLY A 683 14.66 42.60 -7.11
CA GLY A 683 14.10 43.57 -6.18
C GLY A 683 15.16 44.35 -5.39
N VAL A 684 14.70 45.27 -4.53
CA VAL A 684 15.59 46.09 -3.70
C VAL A 684 16.23 45.23 -2.60
N TYR A 685 17.52 45.46 -2.33
CA TYR A 685 18.20 44.83 -1.19
C TYR A 685 17.60 45.29 0.15
N SER A 686 17.61 44.40 1.13
CA SER A 686 17.23 44.69 2.51
C SER A 686 18.03 45.85 3.11
N PRO A 687 17.48 46.52 4.15
CA PRO A 687 18.32 47.19 5.14
C PRO A 687 19.43 46.25 5.58
N SER A 688 20.64 46.76 5.73
CA SER A 688 21.77 45.93 6.15
C SER A 688 21.76 45.69 7.65
N PHE A 689 22.05 44.46 8.05
CA PHE A 689 22.42 44.12 9.42
C PHE A 689 23.94 44.11 9.52
N SER A 690 24.47 44.49 10.68
CA SER A 690 25.91 44.41 10.98
C SER A 690 26.20 43.34 12.03
N PHE A 691 27.38 42.73 12.00
CA PHE A 691 27.88 41.87 13.07
C PHE A 691 29.40 42.02 13.24
N VAL A 692 29.93 41.54 14.35
CA VAL A 692 31.38 41.52 14.64
C VAL A 692 31.83 40.08 14.86
N THR A 693 32.87 39.65 14.14
CA THR A 693 33.50 38.34 14.34
C THR A 693 34.27 38.31 15.67
N GLY A 694 34.34 37.14 16.30
CA GLY A 694 35.09 36.89 17.54
C GLY A 694 36.54 36.48 17.29
N GLU A 695 37.05 35.61 18.15
CA GLU A 695 38.27 34.83 17.88
C GLU A 695 38.09 33.94 16.64
N LEU A 696 39.21 33.56 16.00
CA LEU A 696 39.21 32.66 14.84
C LEU A 696 38.55 31.33 15.22
N SER A 697 37.31 31.16 14.78
CA SER A 697 36.43 30.05 15.15
C SER A 697 35.56 29.75 13.94
N GLU A 698 35.73 28.57 13.37
CA GLU A 698 35.03 28.17 12.16
C GLU A 698 34.04 27.04 12.48
N LEU A 699 32.76 27.32 12.25
CA LEU A 699 31.69 26.32 12.21
C LEU A 699 31.99 25.24 11.16
N PRO A 700 31.46 24.03 11.30
CA PRO A 700 31.51 23.08 10.19
C PRO A 700 30.58 23.55 9.06
N GLY A 701 30.85 23.10 7.84
CA GLY A 701 29.99 23.36 6.68
C GLY A 701 28.65 22.60 6.75
N VAL A 702 27.63 23.08 6.05
CA VAL A 702 26.35 22.34 5.91
C VAL A 702 26.52 21.12 4.98
N PRO A 703 26.23 19.89 5.43
CA PRO A 703 26.30 18.70 4.57
C PRO A 703 25.31 18.74 3.41
N GLN A 704 25.72 18.24 2.24
CA GLN A 704 24.84 17.98 1.10
C GLN A 704 24.33 16.54 1.18
N LEU A 705 23.02 16.33 1.04
CA LEU A 705 22.42 14.99 1.07
C LEU A 705 22.61 14.30 -0.29
N LEU A 706 22.95 13.01 -0.29
CA LEU A 706 23.32 12.26 -1.50
C LEU A 706 22.38 11.08 -1.78
N SER A 707 22.10 10.24 -0.77
CA SER A 707 21.25 9.06 -0.90
C SER A 707 20.37 8.87 0.34
N PRO A 708 19.10 8.45 0.21
CA PRO A 708 18.32 8.38 -1.02
C PRO A 708 18.19 9.75 -1.70
N PRO A 709 18.15 9.81 -3.04
CA PRO A 709 17.84 11.04 -3.77
C PRO A 709 16.49 11.63 -3.33
N ASN A 710 16.36 12.97 -3.42
CA ASN A 710 15.10 13.61 -3.08
C ASN A 710 13.96 13.14 -4.00
N TYR A 711 12.83 12.78 -3.39
CA TYR A 711 11.66 12.12 -4.00
C TYR A 711 11.89 10.69 -4.52
N ALA A 712 12.95 9.99 -4.07
CA ALA A 712 13.10 8.56 -4.33
C ALA A 712 11.92 7.74 -3.74
N SER A 713 11.52 6.67 -4.44
CA SER A 713 10.42 5.79 -4.05
C SER A 713 10.89 4.35 -3.85
N ASN A 714 10.04 3.51 -3.22
CA ASN A 714 10.29 2.09 -2.98
C ASN A 714 11.66 1.78 -2.34
N GLN A 715 12.09 2.62 -1.39
CA GLN A 715 13.36 2.43 -0.68
C GLN A 715 13.25 1.32 0.37
N ALA A 716 14.35 0.61 0.61
CA ALA A 716 14.43 -0.40 1.67
C ALA A 716 14.16 0.19 3.06
N LEU A 717 13.72 -0.64 4.00
CA LEU A 717 13.40 -0.17 5.36
C LEU A 717 14.67 0.15 6.17
N ASP A 718 15.80 -0.48 5.87
CA ASP A 718 17.12 -0.23 6.48
C ASP A 718 17.98 0.77 5.66
N VAL A 719 17.37 1.50 4.72
CA VAL A 719 18.07 2.25 3.67
C VAL A 719 19.17 3.16 4.21
N GLU A 720 20.33 3.08 3.56
CA GLU A 720 21.52 3.83 3.94
C GLU A 720 21.39 5.31 3.55
N LEU A 721 21.30 6.17 4.56
CA LEU A 721 21.30 7.61 4.40
C LEU A 721 22.76 8.07 4.29
N SER A 722 23.13 8.81 3.23
CA SER A 722 24.50 9.28 3.02
C SER A 722 24.58 10.72 2.55
N TRP A 723 25.62 11.42 2.99
CA TRP A 723 25.83 12.85 2.78
C TRP A 723 27.30 13.16 2.46
N SER A 724 27.57 14.36 1.93
CA SER A 724 28.94 14.82 1.67
C SER A 724 29.69 15.08 2.98
N ALA A 725 30.98 14.73 3.03
CA ALA A 725 31.85 15.21 4.09
C ALA A 725 31.85 16.74 4.15
N ALA A 726 31.47 17.33 5.28
CA ALA A 726 31.46 18.77 5.47
C ALA A 726 32.88 19.26 5.86
N PRO A 727 33.35 20.39 5.31
CA PRO A 727 34.56 21.04 5.80
C PRO A 727 34.46 21.33 7.30
N LEU A 728 35.57 21.09 8.02
CA LEU A 728 35.73 21.43 9.45
C LEU A 728 34.78 20.68 10.41
N ALA A 729 34.15 19.60 9.96
CA ALA A 729 33.33 18.72 10.81
C ALA A 729 34.17 17.67 11.55
N ASP A 730 33.97 17.57 12.87
CA ASP A 730 34.47 16.45 13.67
C ASP A 730 33.46 15.29 13.68
N SER A 731 32.16 15.58 13.49
CA SER A 731 31.06 14.61 13.43
C SER A 731 29.76 15.21 12.85
N TYR A 732 28.65 14.47 12.85
CA TYR A 732 27.33 14.87 12.34
C TYR A 732 26.17 14.51 13.27
N ARG A 733 25.07 15.24 13.12
CA ARG A 733 23.73 14.96 13.68
C ARG A 733 22.73 14.73 12.55
N LEU A 734 22.00 13.62 12.63
CA LEU A 734 20.98 13.18 11.68
C LEU A 734 19.61 13.16 12.35
N GLN A 735 18.59 13.67 11.66
CA GLN A 735 17.17 13.59 12.07
C GLN A 735 16.32 12.97 10.96
N ILE A 736 15.36 12.13 11.36
CA ILE A 736 14.37 11.50 10.47
C ILE A 736 12.96 11.68 11.08
N ALA A 737 11.99 12.09 10.26
CA ALA A 737 10.60 12.31 10.62
C ALA A 737 9.64 11.76 9.56
N THR A 738 8.37 11.54 9.93
CA THR A 738 7.27 11.23 8.98
C THR A 738 6.55 12.47 8.46
N ASN A 739 6.98 13.67 8.87
CA ASN A 739 6.40 14.94 8.43
C ASN A 739 7.49 15.98 8.11
N PRO A 740 7.26 16.93 7.18
CA PRO A 740 8.27 17.88 6.71
C PRO A 740 8.69 18.91 7.77
N PHE A 741 7.92 19.09 8.85
CA PHE A 741 8.20 20.05 9.91
C PHE A 741 9.11 19.49 11.01
N PHE A 742 9.45 18.19 10.96
CA PHE A 742 10.23 17.49 11.99
C PHE A 742 9.64 17.60 13.41
N SER A 743 8.33 17.80 13.52
CA SER A 743 7.60 17.94 14.80
C SER A 743 7.44 16.60 15.54
N ASN A 744 7.65 15.48 14.86
CA ASN A 744 7.65 14.13 15.40
C ASN A 744 8.81 13.35 14.75
N LEU A 745 9.88 13.13 15.51
CA LEU A 745 11.06 12.42 15.04
C LEU A 745 10.88 10.91 15.26
N ILE A 746 11.09 10.12 14.21
CA ILE A 746 11.12 8.64 14.29
C ILE A 746 12.53 8.10 14.54
N PHE A 747 13.57 8.89 14.24
CA PHE A 747 14.96 8.56 14.52
C PHE A 747 15.79 9.85 14.66
N GLU A 748 16.74 9.84 15.59
CA GLU A 748 17.75 10.89 15.75
C GLU A 748 19.07 10.26 16.22
N ALA A 749 20.20 10.76 15.70
CA ALA A 749 21.54 10.38 16.10
C ALA A 749 22.48 11.60 16.07
N GLU A 750 23.45 11.64 16.97
CA GLU A 750 24.46 12.71 17.12
C GLU A 750 25.86 12.12 17.24
N ASN A 751 26.90 12.95 17.04
CA ASN A 751 28.31 12.54 17.11
C ASN A 751 28.69 11.43 16.10
N ILE A 752 27.98 11.35 14.96
CA ILE A 752 28.25 10.40 13.89
C ILE A 752 29.57 10.81 13.22
N THR A 753 30.62 9.98 13.28
CA THR A 753 31.93 10.31 12.69
C THR A 753 32.07 9.89 11.22
N ASP A 754 31.06 9.22 10.67
CA ASP A 754 31.02 8.76 9.28
C ASP A 754 30.08 9.64 8.43
N THR A 755 30.13 9.45 7.11
CA THR A 755 29.31 10.16 6.11
C THR A 755 28.10 9.37 5.61
N SER A 756 27.84 8.20 6.19
CA SER A 756 26.56 7.50 6.07
C SER A 756 26.09 6.91 7.40
N LEU A 757 24.79 6.60 7.48
CA LEU A 757 24.20 5.85 8.58
C LEU A 757 22.99 5.06 8.06
N ARG A 758 22.92 3.77 8.40
CA ARG A 758 21.70 2.96 8.31
C ARG A 758 20.91 3.08 9.61
N PRO A 759 19.68 3.63 9.60
CA PRO A 759 18.82 3.64 10.76
C PRO A 759 18.30 2.23 11.05
N ASN A 760 17.62 2.05 12.19
CA ASN A 760 16.76 0.88 12.37
C ASN A 760 15.61 0.90 11.35
N LEU A 761 15.03 -0.26 11.05
CA LEU A 761 13.91 -0.44 10.11
C LEU A 761 12.88 0.68 10.21
N LEU A 762 12.82 1.51 9.16
CA LEU A 762 11.86 2.59 8.99
C LEU A 762 10.46 2.01 8.72
N PRO A 763 9.38 2.77 9.02
CA PRO A 763 8.02 2.36 8.68
C PRO A 763 7.89 2.05 7.19
N ALA A 764 7.22 0.95 6.84
CA ALA A 764 6.95 0.57 5.44
C ALA A 764 5.92 1.48 4.78
N ASN A 765 5.93 1.54 3.44
CA ASN A 765 4.98 2.32 2.61
C ASN A 765 4.75 3.77 3.11
N SER A 766 5.79 4.42 3.63
CA SER A 766 5.70 5.67 4.39
C SER A 766 6.55 6.77 3.77
N ASN A 767 6.05 8.00 3.86
CA ASN A 767 6.80 9.19 3.49
C ASN A 767 7.80 9.55 4.59
N ILE A 768 9.09 9.46 4.28
CA ILE A 768 10.21 9.74 5.20
C ILE A 768 10.88 11.06 4.81
N TYR A 769 11.10 11.92 5.81
CA TYR A 769 11.81 13.20 5.68
C TYR A 769 13.07 13.16 6.53
N TRP A 770 14.22 13.55 5.98
CA TRP A 770 15.49 13.48 6.68
C TRP A 770 16.40 14.68 6.40
N ARG A 771 17.26 15.02 7.37
CA ARG A 771 18.20 16.15 7.30
C ARG A 771 19.43 15.92 8.19
N VAL A 772 20.56 16.52 7.83
CA VAL A 772 21.84 16.37 8.54
C VAL A 772 22.47 17.73 8.84
N ALA A 773 23.00 17.89 10.06
CA ALA A 773 23.87 18.99 10.45
C ALA A 773 25.27 18.44 10.78
N ALA A 774 26.32 19.21 10.50
CA ALA A 774 27.66 18.89 10.94
C ALA A 774 27.93 19.46 12.34
N GLN A 775 28.90 18.90 13.06
CA GLN A 775 29.27 19.26 14.42
C GLN A 775 30.80 19.30 14.55
N ASN A 776 31.33 20.30 15.25
CA ASN A 776 32.74 20.35 15.64
C ASN A 776 32.92 20.86 17.08
N SER A 777 34.16 20.86 17.55
CA SER A 777 34.54 21.29 18.91
C SER A 777 34.15 22.73 19.31
N PHE A 778 33.70 23.57 18.37
CA PHE A 778 33.15 24.90 18.65
C PHE A 778 31.61 24.90 18.66
N SER A 779 30.96 24.39 17.59
CA SER A 779 29.49 24.31 17.51
C SER A 779 29.01 23.42 16.34
N ALA A 780 27.70 23.36 16.14
CA ALA A 780 27.06 22.71 14.99
C ALA A 780 26.83 23.70 13.83
N SER A 781 26.74 23.18 12.61
CA SER A 781 26.14 23.89 11.47
C SER A 781 24.61 23.96 11.64
N VAL A 782 23.95 24.75 10.80
CA VAL A 782 22.51 24.53 10.53
C VAL A 782 22.31 23.16 9.86
N PHE A 783 21.09 22.63 9.95
CA PHE A 783 20.71 21.45 9.17
C PHE A 783 20.68 21.77 7.67
N SER A 784 20.97 20.75 6.86
CA SER A 784 20.70 20.72 5.43
C SER A 784 19.23 20.99 5.12
N SER A 785 18.96 21.50 3.90
CA SER A 785 17.63 21.40 3.30
C SER A 785 17.21 19.91 3.29
N ALA A 786 15.98 19.62 3.70
CA ALA A 786 15.55 18.25 3.96
C ALA A 786 15.22 17.50 2.67
N PHE A 787 15.62 16.23 2.59
CA PHE A 787 15.21 15.33 1.52
C PHE A 787 14.01 14.48 1.97
N LYS A 788 13.14 14.18 1.01
CA LYS A 788 12.00 13.27 1.15
C LYS A 788 12.28 11.99 0.37
N PHE A 789 11.89 10.83 0.89
CA PHE A 789 11.74 9.60 0.09
C PHE A 789 10.53 8.79 0.59
N ALA A 790 10.13 7.75 -0.16
CA ALA A 790 9.13 6.79 0.27
C ALA A 790 9.77 5.39 0.44
N THR A 791 9.52 4.76 1.59
CA THR A 791 9.83 3.34 1.80
C THR A 791 8.88 2.46 0.99
N GLY A 792 9.36 1.29 0.58
CA GLY A 792 8.54 0.27 -0.08
C GLY A 792 7.88 -0.70 0.90
N ASN A 793 7.38 -1.81 0.33
CA ASN A 793 7.11 -3.03 1.08
C ASN A 793 8.42 -3.63 1.62
N TRP A 794 8.34 -4.43 2.67
CA TRP A 794 9.46 -5.25 3.11
C TRP A 794 9.68 -6.42 2.13
N SER A 795 10.57 -6.23 1.15
CA SER A 795 11.09 -7.29 0.30
C SER A 795 12.44 -7.77 0.84
N ASP A 796 12.50 -9.03 1.30
CA ASP A 796 13.77 -9.71 1.53
C ASP A 796 14.52 -9.79 0.18
N ASN A 797 15.61 -9.02 0.08
CA ASN A 797 16.62 -9.21 -0.95
C ASN A 797 17.74 -10.02 -0.30
N ASP A 798 17.87 -11.28 -0.71
CA ASP A 798 18.78 -12.26 -0.10
C ASP A 798 20.26 -11.79 -0.12
N ASP A 799 21.00 -12.20 0.93
CA ASP A 799 22.47 -12.09 1.11
C ASP A 799 23.13 -10.69 1.24
N GLU A 800 22.98 -10.06 2.41
CA GLU A 800 24.14 -9.99 3.33
C GLU A 800 23.71 -10.17 4.80
N GLN A 801 24.61 -10.65 5.67
CA GLN A 801 24.22 -11.22 6.97
C GLN A 801 23.61 -10.20 7.94
N SER A 802 22.30 -10.36 8.20
CA SER A 802 21.64 -9.76 9.37
C SER A 802 22.47 -10.02 10.64
N PRO A 803 22.84 -8.97 11.40
CA PRO A 803 23.79 -9.09 12.50
C PRO A 803 23.17 -9.83 13.69
N VAL A 804 23.32 -11.15 13.71
CA VAL A 804 23.01 -12.01 14.85
C VAL A 804 23.57 -11.36 16.12
N LEU A 805 22.73 -11.19 17.15
CA LEU A 805 23.18 -10.68 18.45
C LEU A 805 24.34 -11.56 18.96
N GLN A 806 25.56 -11.04 18.88
CA GLN A 806 26.77 -11.69 19.37
C GLN A 806 27.16 -11.08 20.71
N THR A 807 27.63 -11.92 21.62
CA THR A 807 28.33 -11.43 22.81
C THR A 807 29.67 -10.86 22.36
N ARG A 808 29.83 -9.54 22.48
CA ARG A 808 31.02 -8.83 22.00
C ARG A 808 31.38 -7.71 22.94
N LEU A 809 32.53 -7.85 23.59
CA LEU A 809 33.18 -6.74 24.30
C LEU A 809 33.75 -5.76 23.26
N ALA A 810 33.29 -4.51 23.26
CA ALA A 810 33.82 -3.46 22.39
C ALA A 810 35.15 -2.92 22.94
N GLN A 811 35.90 -2.19 22.11
CA GLN A 811 37.05 -1.45 22.60
C GLN A 811 36.56 -0.21 23.37
N ASN A 812 37.09 -0.01 24.57
CA ASN A 812 36.79 1.15 25.41
C ASN A 812 37.14 2.47 24.70
N HIS A 813 36.35 3.52 24.92
CA HIS A 813 36.53 4.83 24.32
C HIS A 813 36.39 5.96 25.34
N PRO A 814 37.29 6.97 25.38
CA PRO A 814 38.55 7.04 24.61
C PRO A 814 39.56 5.96 25.04
N ASN A 815 40.61 5.75 24.25
CA ASN A 815 41.73 4.84 24.58
C ASN A 815 43.00 5.19 23.74
N PRO A 816 44.07 5.77 24.33
CA PRO A 816 44.26 6.06 25.76
C PRO A 816 43.23 7.00 26.35
N PHE A 817 43.07 6.96 27.68
CA PHE A 817 42.05 7.73 28.40
C PHE A 817 42.62 8.43 29.63
N ASN A 818 41.97 9.52 30.06
CA ASN A 818 42.34 10.29 31.24
C ASN A 818 41.18 11.17 31.75
N PRO A 819 40.70 11.02 33.00
CA PRO A 819 40.81 9.84 33.85
C PRO A 819 39.74 8.80 33.53
N GLU A 820 38.75 9.10 32.68
CA GLU A 820 37.54 8.28 32.47
C GLU A 820 37.46 7.65 31.07
N THR A 821 36.81 6.49 30.96
CA THR A 821 36.57 5.78 29.70
C THR A 821 35.29 4.95 29.75
N THR A 822 34.55 4.89 28.63
CA THR A 822 33.34 4.07 28.49
C THR A 822 33.70 2.70 27.92
N ILE A 823 33.25 1.64 28.59
CA ILE A 823 33.37 0.25 28.16
C ILE A 823 31.97 -0.23 27.75
N SER A 824 31.79 -0.46 26.45
CA SER A 824 30.54 -0.98 25.87
C SER A 824 30.64 -2.47 25.53
N PHE A 825 29.51 -3.17 25.61
CA PHE A 825 29.42 -4.55 25.14
C PHE A 825 28.00 -4.90 24.68
N SER A 826 27.90 -5.83 23.73
CA SER A 826 26.66 -6.53 23.38
C SER A 826 26.63 -7.93 23.97
N LEU A 827 25.43 -8.49 24.14
CA LEU A 827 25.18 -9.85 24.59
C LEU A 827 24.29 -10.61 23.60
N ARG A 828 24.64 -11.87 23.32
CA ARG A 828 23.75 -12.80 22.60
C ARG A 828 22.51 -13.19 23.41
N ASP A 829 22.64 -13.16 24.73
CA ASP A 829 21.65 -13.63 25.69
C ASP A 829 21.54 -12.58 26.81
N PRO A 830 20.58 -11.63 26.72
CA PRO A 830 20.40 -10.57 27.73
C PRO A 830 20.04 -11.08 29.13
N GLN A 831 19.68 -12.37 29.25
CA GLN A 831 19.19 -13.00 30.48
C GLN A 831 20.28 -13.83 31.21
N SER A 832 21.47 -13.99 30.62
CA SER A 832 22.63 -14.70 31.20
C SER A 832 23.34 -13.86 32.28
N GLU A 833 23.81 -14.50 33.38
CA GLU A 833 24.53 -13.75 34.43
C GLU A 833 25.85 -13.22 33.87
N THR A 834 25.96 -11.90 33.84
CA THR A 834 27.03 -11.16 33.20
C THR A 834 27.86 -10.41 34.23
N THR A 835 29.18 -10.42 34.06
CA THR A 835 30.11 -9.65 34.91
C THR A 835 31.12 -8.87 34.06
N LEU A 836 31.37 -7.61 34.43
CA LEU A 836 32.42 -6.77 33.84
C LEU A 836 33.43 -6.34 34.92
N ARG A 837 34.71 -6.68 34.71
CA ARG A 837 35.76 -6.60 35.74
C ARG A 837 37.07 -6.03 35.19
N ILE A 838 37.73 -5.22 36.02
CA ILE A 838 38.96 -4.48 35.69
C ILE A 838 40.16 -5.04 36.46
N TYR A 839 41.28 -5.24 35.77
CA TYR A 839 42.49 -5.89 36.27
C TYR A 839 43.76 -5.09 35.93
N ASN A 840 44.79 -5.22 36.75
CA ASN A 840 46.13 -4.73 36.38
C ASN A 840 46.87 -5.72 35.46
N SER A 841 48.03 -5.31 34.95
CA SER A 841 48.92 -6.12 34.12
C SER A 841 49.49 -7.39 34.80
N LYS A 842 49.27 -7.57 36.11
CA LYS A 842 49.59 -8.79 36.87
C LYS A 842 48.36 -9.70 37.09
N GLY A 843 47.22 -9.40 36.46
CA GLY A 843 45.99 -10.18 36.59
C GLY A 843 45.26 -9.99 37.92
N GLN A 844 45.60 -8.99 38.73
CA GLN A 844 44.93 -8.71 40.01
C GLN A 844 43.68 -7.86 39.78
N LEU A 845 42.54 -8.27 40.33
CA LEU A 845 41.27 -7.56 40.23
C LEU A 845 41.32 -6.21 40.98
N LEU A 846 41.09 -5.12 40.26
CA LEU A 846 41.07 -3.75 40.78
C LEU A 846 39.64 -3.29 41.12
N ARG A 847 38.67 -3.57 40.24
CA ARG A 847 37.28 -3.13 40.36
C ARG A 847 36.33 -4.08 39.61
N GLU A 848 35.13 -4.28 40.14
CA GLU A 848 33.99 -4.86 39.41
C GLU A 848 33.10 -3.68 39.01
N LEU A 849 32.80 -3.53 37.71
CA LEU A 849 31.90 -2.48 37.21
C LEU A 849 30.45 -2.98 37.12
N TYR A 850 30.28 -4.28 36.90
CA TYR A 850 28.95 -4.89 36.79
C TYR A 850 28.95 -6.36 37.22
N ARG A 851 27.82 -6.76 37.80
CA ARG A 851 27.39 -8.13 38.10
C ARG A 851 25.86 -8.17 38.08
N GLY A 852 25.30 -9.08 37.32
CA GLY A 852 23.85 -9.34 37.31
C GLY A 852 23.35 -9.82 35.96
N VAL A 853 22.03 -9.83 35.80
CA VAL A 853 21.36 -10.03 34.51
C VAL A 853 21.02 -8.66 33.92
N PRO A 854 21.57 -8.26 32.76
CA PRO A 854 21.37 -6.90 32.23
C PRO A 854 19.94 -6.62 31.74
N GLY A 855 19.24 -7.63 31.24
CA GLY A 855 17.92 -7.47 30.60
C GLY A 855 17.95 -6.81 29.21
N THR A 856 19.02 -6.10 28.87
CA THR A 856 19.25 -5.46 27.55
C THR A 856 20.35 -6.17 26.76
N GLY A 857 20.21 -6.20 25.42
CA GLY A 857 21.20 -6.79 24.51
C GLY A 857 22.48 -5.97 24.31
N GLN A 858 22.50 -4.72 24.78
CA GLN A 858 23.67 -3.84 24.80
C GLN A 858 23.75 -3.11 26.15
N MET A 859 24.97 -2.82 26.59
CA MET A 859 25.24 -2.05 27.82
C MET A 859 26.54 -1.26 27.69
N SER A 860 26.58 -0.06 28.27
CA SER A 860 27.76 0.82 28.34
C SER A 860 28.02 1.23 29.79
N LEU A 861 29.26 1.15 30.24
CA LEU A 861 29.67 1.42 31.63
C LEU A 861 30.93 2.27 31.68
N VAL A 862 30.90 3.36 32.45
CA VAL A 862 32.05 4.25 32.64
C VAL A 862 32.99 3.71 33.71
N TRP A 863 34.30 3.79 33.47
CA TRP A 863 35.34 3.63 34.48
C TRP A 863 36.12 4.93 34.66
N ASP A 864 36.31 5.32 35.92
CA ASP A 864 36.91 6.58 36.42
C ASP A 864 38.42 6.49 36.69
N GLY A 865 39.09 5.41 36.24
CA GLY A 865 40.50 5.15 36.50
C GLY A 865 40.86 4.86 37.97
N LYS A 866 39.87 4.53 38.84
CA LYS A 866 40.09 4.25 40.27
C LYS A 866 39.83 2.78 40.64
N ASP A 867 40.52 2.30 41.67
CA ASP A 867 40.31 0.97 42.25
C ASP A 867 39.00 0.87 43.08
N LYS A 868 38.70 -0.32 43.59
CA LYS A 868 37.54 -0.60 44.46
C LYS A 868 37.55 0.12 45.82
N HIS A 869 38.63 0.79 46.19
CA HIS A 869 38.77 1.61 47.40
C HIS A 869 38.70 3.11 47.08
N GLY A 870 38.52 3.49 45.81
CA GLY A 870 38.50 4.87 45.34
C GLY A 870 39.89 5.46 45.11
N ASN A 871 40.98 4.68 45.25
CA ASN A 871 42.32 5.16 44.98
C ASN A 871 42.54 5.37 43.49
N GLU A 872 43.16 6.48 43.13
CA GLU A 872 43.61 6.72 41.76
C GLU A 872 44.71 5.74 41.34
N LEU A 873 44.60 5.27 40.09
CA LEU A 873 45.64 4.47 39.44
C LEU A 873 46.60 5.36 38.63
N GLY A 874 47.81 4.87 38.39
CA GLY A 874 48.83 5.55 37.59
C GLY A 874 48.74 5.23 36.10
N SER A 875 49.43 6.01 35.26
CA SER A 875 49.50 5.78 33.82
C SER A 875 50.09 4.40 33.50
N GLY A 876 49.42 3.63 32.62
CA GLY A 876 49.77 2.24 32.37
C GLY A 876 48.70 1.41 31.65
N ILE A 877 49.03 0.14 31.41
CA ILE A 877 48.14 -0.82 30.74
C ILE A 877 47.29 -1.57 31.77
N TYR A 878 45.98 -1.51 31.57
CA TYR A 878 44.97 -2.23 32.34
C TYR A 878 44.20 -3.19 31.43
N LEU A 879 43.61 -4.22 32.01
CA LEU A 879 42.78 -5.19 31.30
C LEU A 879 41.34 -5.12 31.82
N TYR A 880 40.36 -5.31 30.94
CA TYR A 880 38.95 -5.46 31.30
C TYR A 880 38.39 -6.75 30.69
N ARG A 881 37.54 -7.42 31.47
CA ARG A 881 37.02 -8.76 31.18
C ARG A 881 35.51 -8.76 31.31
N LEU A 882 34.84 -9.12 30.22
CA LEU A 882 33.43 -9.46 30.18
C LEU A 882 33.31 -10.98 30.30
N LYS A 883 32.46 -11.47 31.18
CA LYS A 883 32.16 -12.91 31.29
C LYS A 883 30.67 -13.15 31.47
N THR A 884 30.15 -14.13 30.73
CA THR A 884 28.82 -14.73 30.85
C THR A 884 28.92 -16.23 31.13
N ASP A 885 27.80 -16.94 31.11
CA ASP A 885 27.76 -18.42 31.24
C ASP A 885 28.45 -19.16 30.07
N LYS A 886 28.51 -18.53 28.89
CA LYS A 886 28.96 -19.16 27.63
C LYS A 886 30.23 -18.51 27.05
N GLU A 887 30.52 -17.25 27.38
CA GLU A 887 31.52 -16.40 26.74
C GLU A 887 32.42 -15.70 27.75
N ASP A 888 33.70 -15.52 27.44
CA ASP A 888 34.71 -14.99 28.36
C ASP A 888 35.78 -14.19 27.59
N GLN A 889 35.60 -12.87 27.51
CA GLN A 889 36.33 -11.98 26.60
C GLN A 889 37.14 -10.94 27.38
N ILE A 890 38.40 -10.73 26.97
CA ILE A 890 39.35 -9.80 27.61
C ILE A 890 39.87 -8.80 26.58
N ARG A 891 39.95 -7.52 26.98
CA ARG A 891 40.63 -6.45 26.22
C ARG A 891 41.59 -5.66 27.09
N LYS A 892 42.46 -4.89 26.43
CA LYS A 892 43.42 -3.96 27.05
C LYS A 892 42.96 -2.51 26.88
N MET A 893 43.30 -1.67 27.85
CA MET A 893 43.15 -0.21 27.81
C MET A 893 44.39 0.48 28.39
N ILE A 894 44.58 1.74 28.04
CA ILE A 894 45.76 2.54 28.42
C ILE A 894 45.28 3.78 29.19
N LEU A 895 45.52 3.82 30.50
CA LEU A 895 45.37 5.05 31.28
C LEU A 895 46.60 5.92 31.03
N SER A 896 46.40 7.19 30.65
CA SER A 896 47.47 8.12 30.29
C SER A 896 47.27 9.48 30.95
N LYS A 897 47.60 9.55 32.24
CA LYS A 897 47.84 10.81 32.97
C LYS A 897 49.19 11.40 32.58
#